data_AF-A0A5N6ES40-F1
#
_entry.id   AF-A0A5N6ES40-F1
#
_cell.length_a   1.000
_cell.length_b   1.000
_cell.length_c   1.000
_cell.angle_alpha   90.00
_cell.angle_beta   90.00
_cell.angle_gamma   90.00
#
_symmetry.space_group_name_H-M   'P 1'
#
loop_
_entity.id
_entity.type
_entity.pdbx_description
1 polymer ?
#
loop_
_entity_poly.entity_id
_entity_poly.type
_entity_poly.pdbx_seq_one_letter_code
_entity_poly.pdbx_strand_id
1 'polypeptide(L)'
;MTSPGDAAPVRPPPSFSPGVPRVASKTRYPDQRRDSSPNLDSDLVDSRIATSPPQPPLSATTAELPIRSASPHARSIRSSTPQLARSSLGSPTEGRLDGSEDIRSLIIRSFSPVVGVYASVDTDELVRQKGFAGGFWELIRPFGETVPGKIVVRDSVGASRGWEDYGVRFVDLGGNPQVSSEPRAPPLTQLEEALERQLESPDDPLGGILRPKDFLSFPTTSPLYKSFLRQLLSVSSPTPHETFRHPVASIIAISSRNTSPLETLRRLYADTSNGDRKLPEWVHPEYLRYYVLVHDEDRDDITESTKLYDQMKRHFGLHCHLLRLRSNQCVVTDDDSCQVPEAEWLSPKERLSGRSEPLVDLDTDGLPYLFESDVTAIKAFVRELVAQSVIPYMENRVTVWNDQVASRRRGISGRFMSMSRRWAGFGSGSRSSLIGSSGGTSGNYDLAHGFYKPDVPEAILRKMADFAFMLRDWKLSASTYELLRSDYANDKAWKYHAGAHEMCAISMLLNPLSMPGKSKINDIDQMIETACYSYLTRCSDAPHALRCLSLSMELLKSRGGSGIESAARWAMRAMDLSLVGSIGQALLSERISACYASRNAINGVRFGSRHRKAGMWSVLAADRWLRLGKPSLASASLEEAERLYADVLDSNGAFLIPEMQAFVDNLRHAVKVEYLESRGLDTGDEAATADPLDAFEPEETSEKLDKRKNRKSLIANPMDSGGLSSAQGARDDDNPANDDFERA
;
A
#
# COMPACT_ATOMS: atom_id res chain seq x y z
N MET A 1 24.71 18.69 -68.50
CA MET A 1 25.71 19.43 -67.68
C MET A 1 24.92 20.04 -66.53
N THR A 2 25.16 19.78 -65.26
CA THR A 2 26.23 19.01 -64.56
C THR A 2 25.62 18.12 -63.46
N SER A 3 26.40 17.17 -62.92
CA SER A 3 25.94 16.09 -62.03
C SER A 3 25.55 16.53 -60.60
N PRO A 4 24.66 15.78 -59.91
CA PRO A 4 24.49 15.86 -58.46
C PRO A 4 25.47 14.91 -57.75
N GLY A 5 26.18 15.39 -56.74
CA GLY A 5 27.08 14.56 -55.96
C GLY A 5 27.99 15.33 -55.01
N ASP A 6 27.45 15.76 -53.87
CA ASP A 6 28.15 15.72 -52.57
C ASP A 6 27.19 16.11 -51.43
N ALA A 7 26.81 15.12 -50.63
CA ALA A 7 26.20 15.31 -49.31
C ALA A 7 26.71 14.19 -48.40
N ALA A 8 27.30 14.57 -47.26
CA ALA A 8 28.02 13.62 -46.41
C ALA A 8 27.09 12.56 -45.78
N PRO A 9 27.56 11.32 -45.57
CA PRO A 9 26.73 10.26 -44.99
C PRO A 9 26.36 10.57 -43.55
N VAL A 10 25.06 10.67 -43.28
CA VAL A 10 24.48 10.79 -41.94
C VAL A 10 24.82 9.52 -41.15
N ARG A 11 25.51 9.68 -40.00
CA ARG A 11 25.84 8.55 -39.12
C ARG A 11 24.58 8.02 -38.44
N PRO A 12 24.38 6.69 -38.35
CA PRO A 12 23.31 6.11 -37.55
C PRO A 12 23.55 6.37 -36.05
N PRO A 13 22.48 6.45 -35.23
CA PRO A 13 22.61 6.55 -33.77
C PRO A 13 23.26 5.29 -33.18
N PRO A 14 23.94 5.39 -32.02
CA PRO A 14 24.74 4.31 -31.47
C PRO A 14 23.88 3.08 -31.12
N SER A 15 24.14 1.99 -31.82
CA SER A 15 23.50 0.69 -31.59
C SER A 15 23.98 0.03 -30.30
N PHE A 16 23.02 -0.54 -29.56
CA PHE A 16 23.10 -1.79 -28.81
C PHE A 16 24.50 -2.42 -28.69
N SER A 17 25.05 -2.47 -27.48
CA SER A 17 26.16 -3.37 -27.14
C SER A 17 25.64 -4.81 -27.02
N PRO A 18 26.11 -5.78 -27.83
CA PRO A 18 25.91 -7.19 -27.55
C PRO A 18 26.69 -7.58 -26.28
N GLY A 19 26.21 -8.60 -25.57
CA GLY A 19 26.81 -9.03 -24.31
C GLY A 19 28.29 -9.40 -24.43
N VAL A 20 29.08 -8.98 -23.43
CA VAL A 20 30.51 -9.31 -23.32
C VAL A 20 30.69 -10.84 -23.25
N PRO A 21 31.55 -11.45 -24.08
CA PRO A 21 31.87 -12.88 -23.98
C PRO A 21 32.46 -13.21 -22.60
N ARG A 22 31.99 -14.30 -21.98
CA ARG A 22 32.54 -14.82 -20.72
C ARG A 22 34.00 -15.25 -20.91
N VAL A 23 34.95 -14.39 -20.53
CA VAL A 23 36.36 -14.78 -20.39
C VAL A 23 36.53 -15.58 -19.11
N ALA A 24 36.81 -16.87 -19.23
CA ALA A 24 37.12 -17.72 -18.10
C ALA A 24 38.46 -17.30 -17.46
N SER A 25 38.42 -16.91 -16.19
CA SER A 25 39.59 -16.50 -15.42
C SER A 25 40.47 -17.72 -15.08
N LYS A 26 41.66 -17.79 -15.69
CA LYS A 26 42.69 -18.80 -15.37
C LYS A 26 43.27 -18.55 -13.97
N THR A 27 42.94 -19.39 -13.00
CA THR A 27 43.73 -19.57 -11.77
C THR A 27 44.87 -20.56 -12.03
N ARG A 28 46.02 -20.35 -11.36
CA ARG A 28 47.30 -20.99 -11.66
C ARG A 28 47.76 -21.88 -10.49
N TYR A 29 48.36 -23.03 -10.83
CA TYR A 29 49.17 -23.99 -10.02
C TYR A 29 48.44 -25.26 -9.47
N PRO A 30 49.15 -26.40 -9.34
CA PRO A 30 49.92 -27.08 -10.41
C PRO A 30 49.70 -28.61 -10.51
N ASP A 31 50.14 -29.19 -11.63
CA ASP A 31 50.57 -30.58 -11.89
C ASP A 31 50.03 -31.77 -11.06
N GLN A 32 49.35 -32.72 -11.74
CA GLN A 32 49.96 -34.03 -12.05
C GLN A 32 49.18 -34.92 -13.05
N ARG A 33 49.88 -35.32 -14.11
CA ARG A 33 49.89 -36.61 -14.84
C ARG A 33 48.59 -37.26 -15.41
N ARG A 34 48.71 -37.57 -16.73
CA ARG A 34 48.25 -38.80 -17.44
C ARG A 34 46.72 -39.00 -17.62
N ASP A 35 46.21 -39.58 -18.70
CA ASP A 35 46.79 -40.02 -20.00
C ASP A 35 45.66 -40.04 -21.07
N SER A 36 46.05 -40.22 -22.34
CA SER A 36 45.22 -40.72 -23.48
C SER A 36 43.88 -40.02 -23.83
N SER A 37 43.91 -39.30 -24.95
CA SER A 37 42.82 -39.15 -25.93
C SER A 37 42.79 -40.37 -26.90
N PRO A 38 42.01 -40.44 -28.01
CA PRO A 38 40.97 -39.53 -28.56
C PRO A 38 39.72 -40.25 -29.16
N ASN A 39 38.88 -39.50 -29.92
CA ASN A 39 38.06 -39.93 -31.08
C ASN A 39 36.77 -40.77 -30.84
N LEU A 40 35.71 -40.73 -31.67
CA LEU A 40 35.51 -40.19 -33.04
C LEU A 40 34.08 -39.63 -33.29
N ASP A 41 33.96 -38.83 -34.36
CA ASP A 41 32.77 -38.28 -35.01
C ASP A 41 31.72 -39.28 -35.56
N SER A 42 30.53 -38.72 -35.86
CA SER A 42 29.65 -39.02 -37.02
C SER A 42 28.95 -40.40 -37.12
N ASP A 43 27.79 -40.60 -37.77
CA ASP A 43 26.99 -39.76 -38.69
C ASP A 43 25.51 -40.24 -38.76
N LEU A 44 24.58 -39.30 -39.05
CA LEU A 44 23.46 -39.34 -40.03
C LEU A 44 22.29 -40.37 -40.04
N VAL A 45 21.13 -39.82 -40.49
CA VAL A 45 20.08 -40.39 -41.39
C VAL A 45 19.13 -41.49 -40.85
N ASP A 46 17.83 -41.54 -41.18
CA ASP A 46 16.79 -40.56 -41.63
C ASP A 46 15.39 -41.26 -41.56
N SER A 47 14.28 -40.51 -41.57
CA SER A 47 12.86 -40.80 -41.98
C SER A 47 12.26 -42.26 -42.01
N ARG A 48 10.95 -42.56 -41.78
CA ARG A 48 9.66 -41.86 -42.08
C ARG A 48 8.40 -42.68 -41.61
N ILE A 49 7.21 -42.03 -41.55
CA ILE A 49 5.81 -42.55 -41.83
C ILE A 49 5.16 -43.52 -40.79
N ALA A 50 4.25 -43.05 -39.91
CA ALA A 50 2.75 -43.07 -39.96
C ALA A 50 2.10 -44.29 -39.22
N THR A 51 0.86 -44.33 -38.68
CA THR A 51 -0.37 -43.49 -38.74
C THR A 51 -1.24 -43.71 -37.46
N SER A 52 -2.21 -42.83 -37.15
CA SER A 52 -3.20 -42.88 -36.01
C SER A 52 -4.34 -43.93 -36.20
N PRO A 53 -5.42 -44.09 -35.36
CA PRO A 53 -5.97 -43.34 -34.19
C PRO A 53 -6.46 -44.26 -32.99
N PRO A 54 -7.61 -44.04 -32.26
CA PRO A 54 -7.88 -43.08 -31.16
C PRO A 54 -8.27 -43.68 -29.76
N GLN A 55 -8.45 -42.76 -28.78
CA GLN A 55 -9.09 -42.74 -27.42
C GLN A 55 -10.34 -43.63 -27.11
N PRO A 56 -10.90 -43.70 -25.85
CA PRO A 56 -10.38 -43.62 -24.44
C PRO A 56 -11.15 -44.63 -23.47
N PRO A 57 -11.59 -44.39 -22.18
CA PRO A 57 -11.14 -43.56 -21.02
C PRO A 57 -11.20 -44.24 -19.58
N LEU A 58 -10.87 -43.47 -18.52
CA LEU A 58 -11.33 -43.44 -17.08
C LEU A 58 -11.06 -44.54 -16.00
N SER A 59 -10.29 -44.14 -14.96
CA SER A 59 -10.61 -44.04 -13.50
C SER A 59 -10.56 -45.19 -12.45
N ALA A 60 -9.94 -44.83 -11.29
CA ALA A 60 -10.05 -45.38 -9.90
C ALA A 60 -9.46 -46.80 -9.63
N THR A 61 -9.05 -47.24 -8.43
CA THR A 61 -9.29 -46.86 -7.00
C THR A 61 -8.07 -47.06 -6.06
N THR A 62 -8.21 -46.66 -4.80
CA THR A 62 -7.35 -46.77 -3.58
C THR A 62 -6.91 -48.18 -3.12
N ALA A 63 -5.81 -48.26 -2.35
CA ALA A 63 -5.55 -49.30 -1.33
C ALA A 63 -4.56 -48.82 -0.22
N GLU A 64 -4.71 -49.32 1.01
CA GLU A 64 -3.95 -48.94 2.24
C GLU A 64 -2.86 -49.97 2.65
N LEU A 65 -2.28 -49.76 3.85
CA LEU A 65 -1.61 -50.70 4.80
C LEU A 65 -0.06 -50.73 4.85
N PRO A 66 0.59 -51.14 5.97
CA PRO A 66 0.14 -51.18 7.38
C PRO A 66 1.17 -50.63 8.43
N ILE A 67 0.75 -50.59 9.69
CA ILE A 67 1.53 -50.20 10.90
C ILE A 67 2.22 -51.41 11.56
N ARG A 68 3.38 -51.23 12.23
CA ARG A 68 3.78 -51.97 13.46
C ARG A 68 4.91 -51.28 14.24
N SER A 69 5.04 -51.62 15.53
CA SER A 69 5.69 -50.82 16.59
C SER A 69 6.59 -51.65 17.52
N ALA A 70 7.65 -51.06 18.11
CA ALA A 70 8.27 -51.46 19.39
C ALA A 70 9.37 -50.47 19.90
N SER A 71 9.62 -50.51 21.21
CA SER A 71 10.63 -49.80 22.05
C SER A 71 11.05 -50.81 23.17
N PRO A 72 12.06 -50.66 24.10
CA PRO A 72 12.69 -49.42 24.60
C PRO A 72 14.18 -49.49 25.13
N HIS A 73 14.59 -48.43 25.85
CA HIS A 73 15.66 -48.31 26.89
C HIS A 73 17.17 -48.10 26.53
N ALA A 74 17.69 -46.88 26.80
CA ALA A 74 19.02 -46.58 27.39
C ALA A 74 19.16 -45.07 27.81
N ARG A 75 20.19 -44.68 28.58
CA ARG A 75 20.25 -43.44 29.39
C ARG A 75 21.14 -42.28 28.85
N SER A 76 20.56 -41.07 28.82
CA SER A 76 21.01 -39.79 29.45
C SER A 76 22.25 -38.95 29.01
N ILE A 77 22.05 -37.61 29.10
CA ILE A 77 23.00 -36.45 29.27
C ILE A 77 23.56 -35.69 28.02
N ARG A 78 23.04 -34.45 27.82
CA ARG A 78 23.62 -33.19 27.24
C ARG A 78 24.36 -33.28 25.87
N SER A 79 23.95 -32.60 24.79
CA SER A 79 23.89 -31.13 24.65
C SER A 79 23.64 -30.71 23.18
N SER A 80 23.15 -29.48 22.97
CA SER A 80 23.20 -28.66 21.74
C SER A 80 22.65 -29.18 20.39
N THR A 81 21.72 -28.38 19.82
CA THR A 81 21.25 -28.31 18.42
C THR A 81 20.49 -29.50 17.81
N PRO A 82 19.26 -29.28 17.33
CA PRO A 82 18.69 -29.99 16.20
C PRO A 82 18.79 -29.17 14.90
N GLN A 83 19.05 -29.86 13.79
CA GLN A 83 19.11 -29.29 12.46
C GLN A 83 17.71 -28.95 11.91
N LEU A 84 17.69 -28.09 10.87
CA LEU A 84 16.51 -27.71 10.11
C LEU A 84 15.83 -28.93 9.45
N ALA A 85 14.67 -29.33 9.98
CA ALA A 85 13.73 -30.15 9.24
C ALA A 85 12.96 -29.27 8.23
N ARG A 86 13.00 -29.64 6.95
CA ARG A 86 12.10 -29.06 5.93
C ARG A 86 10.65 -29.41 6.29
N SER A 87 9.84 -28.39 6.57
CA SER A 87 8.39 -28.45 6.43
C SER A 87 7.91 -27.19 5.72
N SER A 88 6.91 -27.36 4.86
CA SER A 88 6.27 -26.28 4.11
C SER A 88 5.46 -25.39 5.05
N LEU A 89 6.01 -24.22 5.40
CA LEU A 89 5.27 -23.18 6.12
C LEU A 89 4.26 -22.52 5.18
N GLY A 90 2.99 -22.92 5.32
CA GLY A 90 1.87 -22.04 5.01
C GLY A 90 1.86 -20.82 5.96
N SER A 91 1.11 -19.78 5.61
CA SER A 91 1.06 -18.51 6.34
C SER A 91 0.69 -18.69 7.82
N PRO A 92 1.53 -18.29 8.78
CA PRO A 92 1.18 -18.25 10.19
C PRO A 92 0.55 -16.89 10.56
N THR A 93 -0.58 -16.53 9.93
CA THR A 93 -1.36 -15.31 10.24
C THR A 93 -2.89 -15.47 10.18
N GLU A 94 -3.43 -16.68 10.06
CA GLU A 94 -4.88 -16.86 10.28
C GLU A 94 -5.22 -16.80 11.77
N GLY A 95 -5.85 -15.70 12.19
CA GLY A 95 -6.45 -15.59 13.53
C GLY A 95 -6.31 -14.28 14.30
N ARG A 96 -6.21 -13.08 13.67
CA ARG A 96 -6.43 -11.81 14.41
C ARG A 96 -6.72 -10.57 13.53
N LEU A 97 -7.84 -9.89 13.82
CA LEU A 97 -8.13 -8.48 13.49
C LEU A 97 -8.05 -8.09 11.99
N ASP A 98 -9.06 -8.52 11.23
CA ASP A 98 -9.29 -8.27 9.80
C ASP A 98 -9.00 -6.81 9.36
N GLY A 99 -9.51 -5.83 10.13
CA GLY A 99 -9.32 -4.40 9.85
C GLY A 99 -7.89 -3.85 9.99
N SER A 100 -6.92 -4.63 10.48
CA SER A 100 -5.50 -4.22 10.56
C SER A 100 -4.67 -4.70 9.37
N GLU A 101 -5.05 -5.78 8.69
CA GLU A 101 -4.36 -6.23 7.48
C GLU A 101 -4.73 -5.38 6.27
N ASP A 102 -5.98 -4.87 6.23
CA ASP A 102 -6.47 -3.94 5.21
C ASP A 102 -5.67 -2.61 5.17
N ILE A 103 -5.56 -1.89 6.29
CA ILE A 103 -4.79 -0.62 6.35
C ILE A 103 -3.32 -0.84 5.97
N ARG A 104 -2.71 -1.96 6.41
CA ARG A 104 -1.35 -2.33 6.03
C ARG A 104 -1.24 -2.56 4.52
N SER A 105 -2.22 -3.21 3.91
CA SER A 105 -2.26 -3.46 2.47
C SER A 105 -2.49 -2.18 1.66
N LEU A 106 -3.36 -1.28 2.14
CA LEU A 106 -3.56 0.07 1.59
C LEU A 106 -2.24 0.84 1.59
N ILE A 107 -1.50 0.85 2.70
CA ILE A 107 -0.17 1.49 2.79
C ILE A 107 0.80 0.89 1.76
N ILE A 108 0.85 -0.44 1.61
CA ILE A 108 1.75 -1.07 0.64
C ILE A 108 1.36 -0.73 -0.81
N ARG A 109 0.08 -0.84 -1.18
CA ARG A 109 -0.46 -0.44 -2.50
C ARG A 109 -0.25 1.05 -2.79
N SER A 110 -0.16 1.89 -1.76
CA SER A 110 0.08 3.33 -1.94
C SER A 110 1.44 3.68 -2.55
N PHE A 111 2.39 2.74 -2.55
CA PHE A 111 3.72 2.88 -3.15
C PHE A 111 3.90 2.01 -4.41
N SER A 112 2.82 1.55 -5.03
CA SER A 112 2.86 0.75 -6.27
C SER A 112 3.63 1.44 -7.41
N PRO A 113 4.38 0.67 -8.25
CA PRO A 113 5.16 1.21 -9.36
C PRO A 113 4.34 2.07 -10.32
N VAL A 114 4.89 3.21 -10.72
CA VAL A 114 4.30 4.05 -11.77
C VAL A 114 4.71 3.54 -13.15
N VAL A 115 3.71 3.37 -14.02
CA VAL A 115 3.87 3.08 -15.44
C VAL A 115 3.30 4.26 -16.23
N GLY A 116 4.15 4.93 -16.99
CA GLY A 116 3.72 6.02 -17.86
C GLY A 116 2.98 5.51 -19.08
N VAL A 117 1.91 6.18 -19.51
CA VAL A 117 1.16 5.83 -20.72
C VAL A 117 1.40 6.88 -21.78
N TYR A 118 1.62 6.42 -23.01
CA TYR A 118 1.95 7.26 -24.14
C TYR A 118 1.30 6.74 -25.42
N ALA A 119 0.07 7.15 -25.66
CA ALA A 119 -0.72 6.74 -26.80
C ALA A 119 -0.53 7.67 -28.01
N SER A 120 -0.74 7.12 -29.21
CA SER A 120 -0.91 7.90 -30.43
C SER A 120 -2.32 8.48 -30.53
N VAL A 121 -2.48 9.55 -31.31
CA VAL A 121 -3.74 10.29 -31.44
C VAL A 121 -4.89 9.40 -31.92
N ASP A 122 -4.61 8.48 -32.84
CA ASP A 122 -5.52 7.46 -33.36
C ASP A 122 -5.92 6.40 -32.31
N THR A 123 -5.04 6.09 -31.36
CA THR A 123 -5.36 5.18 -30.24
C THR A 123 -6.27 5.87 -29.24
N ASP A 124 -5.95 7.11 -28.85
CA ASP A 124 -6.81 7.87 -27.95
C ASP A 124 -8.18 8.15 -28.58
N GLU A 125 -8.24 8.37 -29.89
CA GLU A 125 -9.50 8.60 -30.59
C GLU A 125 -10.39 7.35 -30.65
N LEU A 126 -9.81 6.17 -30.86
CA LEU A 126 -10.52 4.89 -30.70
C LEU A 126 -11.10 4.76 -29.29
N VAL A 127 -10.37 5.18 -28.26
CA VAL A 127 -10.79 5.05 -26.86
C VAL A 127 -11.81 6.11 -26.44
N ARG A 128 -11.73 7.33 -26.98
CA ARG A 128 -12.77 8.37 -26.79
C ARG A 128 -14.13 7.94 -27.34
N GLN A 129 -14.15 7.22 -28.47
CA GLN A 129 -15.37 6.65 -29.04
C GLN A 129 -16.08 5.64 -28.10
N LYS A 130 -15.37 5.13 -27.08
CA LYS A 130 -15.92 4.24 -26.03
C LYS A 130 -16.37 4.98 -24.75
N GLY A 131 -16.26 6.31 -24.70
CA GLY A 131 -16.67 7.14 -23.56
C GLY A 131 -15.55 7.58 -22.60
N PHE A 132 -14.27 7.34 -22.92
CA PHE A 132 -13.12 7.73 -22.09
C PHE A 132 -12.45 8.98 -22.66
N ALA A 133 -12.82 10.16 -22.15
CA ALA A 133 -12.39 11.45 -22.68
C ALA A 133 -10.86 11.65 -22.60
N GLY A 134 -10.21 11.11 -21.58
CA GLY A 134 -8.77 11.11 -21.38
C GLY A 134 -8.00 10.18 -22.33
N GLY A 135 -8.68 9.32 -23.09
CA GLY A 135 -8.06 8.39 -24.02
C GLY A 135 -7.51 7.12 -23.32
N PHE A 136 -6.47 6.53 -23.91
CA PHE A 136 -6.05 5.16 -23.56
C PHE A 136 -5.55 5.00 -22.12
N TRP A 137 -4.95 6.03 -21.53
CA TRP A 137 -4.45 5.97 -20.16
C TRP A 137 -5.59 5.92 -19.12
N GLU A 138 -6.71 6.62 -19.39
CA GLU A 138 -7.88 6.64 -18.52
C GLU A 138 -8.56 5.28 -18.52
N LEU A 139 -8.75 4.70 -19.71
CA LEU A 139 -9.31 3.36 -19.92
C LEU A 139 -8.58 2.28 -19.10
N ILE A 140 -7.24 2.27 -19.09
CA ILE A 140 -6.46 1.22 -18.42
C ILE A 140 -6.20 1.49 -16.93
N ARG A 141 -6.41 2.73 -16.45
CA ARG A 141 -6.09 3.17 -15.07
C ARG A 141 -6.61 2.21 -13.98
N PRO A 142 -7.92 1.90 -13.88
CA PRO A 142 -8.44 1.08 -12.77
C PRO A 142 -7.89 -0.36 -12.79
N PHE A 143 -7.64 -0.92 -13.98
CA PHE A 143 -7.11 -2.27 -14.13
C PHE A 143 -5.66 -2.44 -13.66
N GLY A 144 -4.92 -1.34 -13.45
CA GLY A 144 -3.59 -1.36 -12.86
C GLY A 144 -3.60 -1.57 -11.34
N GLU A 145 -4.61 -1.08 -10.64
CA GLU A 145 -4.59 -0.90 -9.18
C GLU A 145 -4.61 -2.22 -8.39
N THR A 146 -5.14 -3.29 -9.01
CA THR A 146 -5.08 -4.67 -8.54
C THR A 146 -4.87 -5.58 -9.76
N VAL A 147 -3.63 -6.04 -9.94
CA VAL A 147 -3.27 -6.91 -11.07
C VAL A 147 -3.92 -8.29 -10.84
N PRO A 148 -4.64 -8.85 -11.83
CA PRO A 148 -5.45 -10.06 -11.60
C PRO A 148 -4.57 -11.27 -11.34
N GLY A 149 -4.81 -11.96 -10.23
CA GLY A 149 -4.14 -13.20 -9.83
C GLY A 149 -2.72 -13.03 -9.28
N LYS A 150 -2.20 -14.06 -8.63
CA LYS A 150 -0.91 -14.03 -7.91
C LYS A 150 0.27 -13.57 -8.79
N ILE A 151 1.02 -12.58 -8.30
CA ILE A 151 2.26 -12.04 -8.90
C ILE A 151 3.45 -12.49 -8.05
N VAL A 152 4.41 -13.18 -8.67
CA VAL A 152 5.62 -13.66 -7.98
C VAL A 152 6.72 -12.62 -8.09
N VAL A 153 7.30 -12.26 -6.95
CA VAL A 153 8.41 -11.31 -6.82
C VAL A 153 9.56 -12.00 -6.09
N ARG A 154 10.79 -11.77 -6.55
CA ARG A 154 12.03 -12.25 -5.91
C ARG A 154 12.67 -11.15 -5.06
N ASP A 155 13.03 -11.50 -3.83
CA ASP A 155 13.82 -10.61 -2.98
C ASP A 155 15.32 -10.65 -3.36
N SER A 156 16.11 -9.75 -2.76
CA SER A 156 17.55 -9.62 -3.03
C SER A 156 18.40 -10.82 -2.59
N VAL A 157 17.81 -11.80 -1.90
CA VAL A 157 18.44 -13.08 -1.52
C VAL A 157 18.01 -14.20 -2.48
N GLY A 158 17.17 -13.89 -3.47
CA GLY A 158 16.63 -14.83 -4.47
C GLY A 158 15.39 -15.60 -3.99
N ALA A 159 14.84 -15.30 -2.82
CA ALA A 159 13.64 -15.98 -2.34
C ALA A 159 12.40 -15.42 -3.06
N SER A 160 11.64 -16.30 -3.69
CA SER A 160 10.42 -15.95 -4.44
C SER A 160 9.20 -15.96 -3.53
N ARG A 161 8.37 -14.91 -3.57
CA ARG A 161 7.10 -14.79 -2.84
C ARG A 161 5.99 -14.35 -3.79
N GLY A 162 4.81 -14.95 -3.67
CA GLY A 162 3.65 -14.58 -4.47
C GLY A 162 2.68 -13.68 -3.71
N TRP A 163 2.25 -12.59 -4.32
CA TRP A 163 1.34 -11.57 -3.77
C TRP A 163 0.07 -11.50 -4.62
N GLU A 164 -1.09 -11.34 -3.99
CA GLU A 164 -2.40 -11.26 -4.67
C GLU A 164 -2.93 -9.82 -4.73
N ASP A 165 -2.36 -8.94 -3.92
CA ASP A 165 -2.67 -7.51 -3.76
C ASP A 165 -1.66 -6.60 -4.50
N TYR A 166 -0.97 -7.10 -5.52
CA TYR A 166 0.02 -6.31 -6.26
C TYR A 166 -0.67 -5.40 -7.30
N GLY A 167 -0.28 -4.12 -7.32
CA GLY A 167 -0.81 -3.11 -8.24
C GLY A 167 0.29 -2.30 -8.91
N VAL A 168 -0.03 -1.64 -10.02
CA VAL A 168 0.75 -0.58 -10.67
C VAL A 168 -0.15 0.63 -10.92
N ARG A 169 0.45 1.80 -11.06
CA ARG A 169 -0.28 3.05 -11.32
C ARG A 169 0.00 3.55 -12.72
N PHE A 170 -1.01 3.51 -13.57
CA PHE A 170 -0.95 4.15 -14.87
C PHE A 170 -1.09 5.66 -14.71
N VAL A 171 -0.17 6.41 -15.32
CA VAL A 171 -0.20 7.88 -15.36
C VAL A 171 -0.01 8.35 -16.79
N ASP A 172 -0.69 9.43 -17.16
CA ASP A 172 -0.47 10.07 -18.45
C ASP A 172 0.91 10.73 -18.49
N LEU A 173 1.74 10.36 -19.49
CA LEU A 173 2.97 11.09 -19.85
C LEU A 173 2.80 11.93 -21.13
N GLY A 174 1.70 11.75 -21.85
CA GLY A 174 1.32 12.54 -23.01
C GLY A 174 0.59 13.84 -22.65
N GLY A 175 -0.08 13.85 -21.51
CA GLY A 175 -0.84 14.96 -20.95
C GLY A 175 0.01 16.21 -20.86
N ASN A 176 -0.45 17.26 -21.55
CA ASN A 176 0.13 18.58 -21.39
C ASN A 176 -0.01 18.98 -19.91
N PRO A 177 1.08 19.34 -19.19
CA PRO A 177 0.98 19.82 -17.82
C PRO A 177 0.38 21.24 -17.83
N GLN A 178 -0.90 21.35 -18.20
CA GLN A 178 -1.66 22.58 -18.10
C GLN A 178 -1.76 22.94 -16.61
N VAL A 179 -0.83 23.81 -16.21
CA VAL A 179 -1.12 25.19 -15.80
C VAL A 179 -2.62 25.50 -15.80
N SER A 180 -3.33 24.85 -14.89
CA SER A 180 -4.52 25.42 -14.26
C SER A 180 -3.99 26.65 -13.53
N SER A 181 -4.15 27.81 -14.18
CA SER A 181 -3.69 29.13 -13.76
C SER A 181 -4.51 29.72 -12.61
N GLU A 182 -5.37 28.90 -12.01
CA GLU A 182 -6.14 29.25 -10.83
C GLU A 182 -5.25 29.26 -9.57
N PRO A 183 -5.56 30.12 -8.59
CA PRO A 183 -4.88 30.11 -7.30
C PRO A 183 -5.18 28.79 -6.56
N ARG A 184 -4.29 27.81 -6.73
CA ARG A 184 -4.44 26.48 -6.13
C ARG A 184 -4.43 26.58 -4.61
N ALA A 185 -5.52 26.16 -3.97
CA ALA A 185 -5.56 25.92 -2.53
C ALA A 185 -4.41 24.98 -2.11
N PRO A 186 -3.84 25.10 -0.89
CA PRO A 186 -2.81 24.19 -0.42
C PRO A 186 -3.25 22.71 -0.51
N PRO A 187 -2.34 21.75 -0.75
CA PRO A 187 -2.74 20.35 -0.99
C PRO A 187 -3.47 19.70 0.19
N LEU A 188 -3.25 20.18 1.42
CA LEU A 188 -3.97 19.73 2.62
C LEU A 188 -5.36 20.38 2.75
N THR A 189 -5.55 21.58 2.20
CA THR A 189 -6.88 22.21 2.10
C THR A 189 -7.73 21.47 1.08
N GLN A 190 -7.17 21.13 -0.10
CA GLN A 190 -7.85 20.29 -1.09
C GLN A 190 -8.21 18.89 -0.54
N LEU A 191 -7.38 18.32 0.34
CA LEU A 191 -7.67 17.07 1.03
C LEU A 191 -8.89 17.21 1.96
N GLU A 192 -8.97 18.31 2.71
CA GLU A 192 -10.10 18.58 3.60
C GLU A 192 -11.40 18.83 2.80
N GLU A 193 -11.35 19.71 1.78
CA GLU A 193 -12.46 20.00 0.85
C GLU A 193 -12.99 18.71 0.18
N ALA A 194 -12.10 17.80 -0.22
CA ALA A 194 -12.49 16.53 -0.84
C ALA A 194 -13.13 15.52 0.14
N LEU A 195 -12.87 15.67 1.45
CA LEU A 195 -13.52 14.89 2.51
C LEU A 195 -14.86 15.51 2.92
N GLU A 196 -14.94 16.84 2.94
CA GLU A 196 -16.17 17.60 3.15
C GLU A 196 -17.20 17.27 2.06
N ARG A 197 -16.80 17.35 0.78
CA ARG A 197 -17.66 16.93 -0.35
C ARG A 197 -18.08 15.47 -0.27
N GLN A 198 -17.23 14.56 0.22
CA GLN A 198 -17.63 13.16 0.44
C GLN A 198 -18.65 13.03 1.59
N LEU A 199 -18.50 13.83 2.65
CA LEU A 199 -19.44 13.87 3.78
C LEU A 199 -20.78 14.56 3.48
N GLU A 200 -20.89 15.27 2.35
CA GLU A 200 -22.10 15.95 1.88
C GLU A 200 -22.84 15.22 0.77
N SER A 201 -22.19 14.26 0.10
CA SER A 201 -22.76 13.50 -1.02
C SER A 201 -23.96 12.67 -0.56
N PRO A 202 -25.19 12.92 -1.08
CA PRO A 202 -26.36 12.12 -0.71
C PRO A 202 -26.30 10.70 -1.29
N ASP A 203 -25.69 10.54 -2.46
CA ASP A 203 -25.62 9.28 -3.22
C ASP A 203 -24.29 8.53 -3.03
N ASP A 204 -23.60 8.71 -1.89
CA ASP A 204 -22.47 7.82 -1.59
C ASP A 204 -23.02 6.39 -1.36
N PRO A 205 -22.53 5.32 -2.03
CA PRO A 205 -22.87 3.95 -1.68
C PRO A 205 -22.49 3.60 -0.22
N LEU A 206 -21.68 4.40 0.47
CA LEU A 206 -21.56 4.36 1.93
C LEU A 206 -22.88 4.74 2.63
N GLY A 207 -23.69 5.67 2.14
CA GLY A 207 -25.05 5.91 2.64
C GLY A 207 -25.95 4.66 2.56
N GLY A 208 -25.78 3.85 1.50
CA GLY A 208 -26.51 2.58 1.32
C GLY A 208 -25.92 1.38 2.09
N ILE A 209 -24.60 1.35 2.32
CA ILE A 209 -23.89 0.28 3.04
C ILE A 209 -23.77 0.57 4.54
N LEU A 210 -24.02 1.79 5.01
CA LEU A 210 -24.15 2.12 6.44
C LEU A 210 -25.48 1.64 7.03
N ARG A 211 -25.74 0.33 6.93
CA ARG A 211 -26.62 -0.34 7.89
C ARG A 211 -26.00 -0.14 9.28
N PRO A 212 -26.81 0.07 10.34
CA PRO A 212 -26.29 0.21 11.70
C PRO A 212 -25.31 -0.90 12.12
N LYS A 213 -25.44 -2.10 11.54
CA LYS A 213 -24.55 -3.25 11.78
C LYS A 213 -23.11 -3.07 11.32
N ASP A 214 -22.83 -2.22 10.33
CA ASP A 214 -21.47 -2.05 9.81
C ASP A 214 -20.65 -1.11 10.70
N PHE A 215 -21.30 -0.14 11.37
CA PHE A 215 -20.73 0.57 12.54
C PHE A 215 -20.48 -0.37 13.73
N LEU A 216 -21.36 -1.34 13.98
CA LEU A 216 -21.21 -2.32 15.08
C LEU A 216 -20.06 -3.31 14.87
N SER A 217 -19.34 -3.27 13.74
CA SER A 217 -18.17 -4.13 13.46
C SER A 217 -16.87 -3.66 14.14
N PHE A 218 -16.94 -3.23 15.40
CA PHE A 218 -15.75 -2.93 16.20
C PHE A 218 -14.91 -4.22 16.34
N PRO A 219 -13.66 -4.26 15.82
CA PRO A 219 -12.68 -3.16 15.86
C PRO A 219 -12.16 -2.73 14.47
N THR A 220 -13.01 -2.70 13.45
CA THR A 220 -12.59 -2.31 12.08
C THR A 220 -12.27 -0.82 11.99
N THR A 221 -11.63 -0.41 10.87
CA THR A 221 -11.29 0.99 10.62
C THR A 221 -12.34 1.64 9.73
N SER A 222 -12.89 2.80 10.15
CA SER A 222 -13.90 3.57 9.42
C SER A 222 -13.57 3.74 7.93
N PRO A 223 -14.53 3.52 7.00
CA PRO A 223 -14.35 3.77 5.56
C PRO A 223 -13.89 5.19 5.25
N LEU A 224 -14.39 6.19 5.98
CA LEU A 224 -14.00 7.59 5.82
C LEU A 224 -12.51 7.81 6.15
N TYR A 225 -12.00 7.17 7.19
CA TYR A 225 -10.56 7.19 7.48
C TYR A 225 -9.73 6.51 6.39
N LYS A 226 -10.21 5.40 5.81
CA LYS A 226 -9.56 4.77 4.65
C LYS A 226 -9.53 5.73 3.45
N SER A 227 -10.61 6.50 3.23
CA SER A 227 -10.65 7.55 2.20
C SER A 227 -9.61 8.64 2.48
N PHE A 228 -9.58 9.21 3.69
CA PHE A 228 -8.56 10.19 4.12
C PHE A 228 -7.14 9.69 3.87
N LEU A 229 -6.81 8.46 4.31
CA LEU A 229 -5.47 7.90 4.16
C LEU A 229 -5.11 7.66 2.69
N ARG A 230 -6.05 7.13 1.90
CA ARG A 230 -5.87 6.88 0.46
C ARG A 230 -5.66 8.19 -0.31
N GLN A 231 -6.46 9.21 -0.01
CA GLN A 231 -6.36 10.55 -0.60
C GLN A 231 -5.05 11.27 -0.21
N LEU A 232 -4.67 11.25 1.07
CA LEU A 232 -3.39 11.79 1.56
C LEU A 232 -2.19 11.18 0.81
N LEU A 233 -2.21 9.86 0.60
CA LEU A 233 -1.17 9.14 -0.14
C LEU A 233 -1.23 9.37 -1.67
N SER A 234 -2.33 9.93 -2.17
CA SER A 234 -2.50 10.40 -3.55
C SER A 234 -2.06 11.86 -3.77
N VAL A 235 -1.91 12.68 -2.73
CA VAL A 235 -1.51 14.11 -2.84
C VAL A 235 -0.16 14.33 -3.54
N SER A 236 0.82 13.46 -3.30
CA SER A 236 2.19 13.70 -3.77
C SER A 236 2.35 13.61 -5.30
N SER A 237 2.63 14.76 -5.90
CA SER A 237 3.18 14.86 -7.25
C SER A 237 4.60 14.26 -7.34
N PRO A 238 5.12 13.95 -8.54
CA PRO A 238 6.51 13.56 -8.73
C PRO A 238 7.49 14.59 -8.14
N THR A 239 8.48 14.13 -7.38
CA THR A 239 9.50 14.99 -6.75
C THR A 239 10.91 14.42 -6.94
N PRO A 240 11.98 15.25 -6.82
CA PRO A 240 13.36 14.77 -6.96
C PRO A 240 13.84 13.87 -5.80
N HIS A 241 13.23 13.97 -4.61
CA HIS A 241 13.75 13.36 -3.38
C HIS A 241 13.35 11.90 -3.12
N GLU A 242 12.32 11.40 -3.80
CA GLU A 242 11.87 10.01 -3.77
C GLU A 242 11.41 9.58 -5.17
N THR A 243 11.62 8.32 -5.53
CA THR A 243 11.37 7.81 -6.88
C THR A 243 10.10 6.96 -7.00
N PHE A 244 9.22 6.94 -5.98
CA PHE A 244 7.95 6.20 -6.04
C PHE A 244 7.00 6.67 -7.14
N ARG A 245 7.05 7.96 -7.47
CA ARG A 245 6.25 8.57 -8.54
C ARG A 245 7.05 8.75 -9.85
N HIS A 246 8.24 8.16 -9.96
CA HIS A 246 9.02 8.16 -11.21
C HIS A 246 8.61 6.94 -12.06
N PRO A 247 8.46 7.07 -13.38
CA PRO A 247 8.17 5.93 -14.24
C PRO A 247 9.20 4.82 -14.12
N VAL A 248 8.74 3.62 -13.76
CA VAL A 248 9.52 2.38 -13.82
C VAL A 248 9.49 1.81 -15.24
N ALA A 249 8.33 1.94 -15.89
CA ALA A 249 8.09 1.58 -17.26
C ALA A 249 7.26 2.65 -17.98
N SER A 250 7.20 2.57 -19.31
CA SER A 250 6.32 3.36 -20.15
C SER A 250 5.72 2.49 -21.25
N ILE A 251 4.39 2.56 -21.37
CA ILE A 251 3.61 2.00 -22.47
C ILE A 251 3.63 3.00 -23.63
N ILE A 252 4.03 2.55 -24.81
CA ILE A 252 3.86 3.28 -26.08
C ILE A 252 2.79 2.55 -26.89
N ALA A 253 1.62 3.16 -27.06
CA ALA A 253 0.46 2.54 -27.71
C ALA A 253 0.18 3.16 -29.09
N ILE A 254 -0.12 2.30 -30.07
CA ILE A 254 -0.60 2.67 -31.42
C ILE A 254 -1.82 1.83 -31.81
N SER A 255 -2.68 2.34 -32.70
CA SER A 255 -3.79 1.56 -33.26
C SER A 255 -3.34 0.76 -34.49
N SER A 256 -4.01 -0.35 -34.77
CA SER A 256 -3.94 -1.04 -36.07
C SER A 256 -4.32 -0.15 -37.26
N ARG A 257 -5.09 0.91 -37.03
CA ARG A 257 -5.45 1.94 -38.03
C ARG A 257 -4.29 2.89 -38.39
N ASN A 258 -3.15 2.82 -37.72
CA ASN A 258 -2.03 3.74 -37.96
C ASN A 258 -1.40 3.50 -39.34
N THR A 259 -1.29 4.54 -40.17
CA THR A 259 -0.77 4.42 -41.55
C THR A 259 0.75 4.23 -41.62
N SER A 260 1.49 4.61 -40.58
CA SER A 260 2.97 4.55 -40.54
C SER A 260 3.48 4.03 -39.17
N PRO A 261 3.04 2.83 -38.73
CA PRO A 261 3.13 2.40 -37.33
C PRO A 261 4.56 2.36 -36.79
N LEU A 262 5.52 1.86 -37.56
CA LEU A 262 6.94 1.81 -37.15
C LEU A 262 7.60 3.19 -37.08
N GLU A 263 7.12 4.18 -37.84
CA GLU A 263 7.60 5.56 -37.78
C GLU A 263 6.97 6.29 -36.59
N THR A 264 5.64 6.17 -36.43
CA THR A 264 4.91 6.65 -35.26
C THR A 264 5.57 6.17 -33.96
N LEU A 265 5.85 4.87 -33.83
CA LEU A 265 6.53 4.32 -32.65
C LEU A 265 7.94 4.91 -32.40
N ARG A 266 8.73 5.14 -33.46
CA ARG A 266 10.05 5.79 -33.34
C ARG A 266 9.94 7.25 -32.91
N ARG A 267 8.98 7.99 -33.48
CA ARG A 267 8.68 9.36 -33.08
C ARG A 267 8.25 9.42 -31.63
N LEU A 268 7.31 8.57 -31.22
CA LEU A 268 6.81 8.52 -29.85
C LEU A 268 7.93 8.19 -28.84
N TYR A 269 8.84 7.28 -29.19
CA TYR A 269 10.05 7.01 -28.41
C TYR A 269 11.00 8.23 -28.33
N ALA A 270 11.18 8.97 -29.43
CA ALA A 270 12.02 10.16 -29.46
C ALA A 270 11.42 11.31 -28.63
N ASP A 271 10.11 11.56 -28.72
CA ASP A 271 9.40 12.62 -28.00
C ASP A 271 9.56 12.49 -26.48
N THR A 272 9.41 11.27 -25.96
CA THR A 272 9.57 10.93 -24.52
C THR A 272 11.03 10.97 -24.03
N SER A 273 12.00 11.12 -24.94
CA SER A 273 13.43 11.14 -24.65
C SER A 273 14.05 12.53 -24.81
N ASN A 274 13.66 13.25 -25.88
CA ASN A 274 14.28 14.50 -26.31
C ASN A 274 13.28 15.59 -26.73
N GLY A 275 11.97 15.31 -26.78
CA GLY A 275 10.94 16.26 -27.20
C GLY A 275 10.24 16.95 -26.02
N ASP A 276 9.11 17.60 -26.32
CA ASP A 276 8.32 18.40 -25.36
C ASP A 276 7.77 17.60 -24.17
N ARG A 277 7.82 16.27 -24.25
CA ARG A 277 7.32 15.32 -23.25
C ARG A 277 8.45 14.58 -22.53
N LYS A 278 9.66 15.14 -22.58
CA LYS A 278 10.83 14.69 -21.80
C LYS A 278 10.55 14.88 -20.29
N LEU A 279 10.87 13.85 -19.50
CA LEU A 279 10.76 13.90 -18.04
C LEU A 279 11.76 14.93 -17.44
N PRO A 280 11.49 15.50 -16.25
CA PRO A 280 12.40 16.41 -15.56
C PRO A 280 13.81 15.82 -15.36
N GLU A 281 14.84 16.67 -15.32
CA GLU A 281 16.25 16.24 -15.32
C GLU A 281 16.68 15.41 -14.09
N TRP A 282 15.91 15.47 -13.00
CA TRP A 282 16.09 14.65 -11.80
C TRP A 282 15.41 13.27 -11.89
N VAL A 283 14.63 13.00 -12.95
CA VAL A 283 14.15 11.65 -13.25
C VAL A 283 15.19 10.92 -14.08
N HIS A 284 15.53 9.71 -13.69
CA HIS A 284 16.46 8.87 -14.44
C HIS A 284 15.89 8.54 -15.83
N PRO A 285 16.58 8.87 -16.95
CA PRO A 285 16.02 8.75 -18.30
C PRO A 285 15.80 7.31 -18.74
N GLU A 286 16.49 6.36 -18.11
CA GLU A 286 16.33 4.93 -18.39
C GLU A 286 15.20 4.31 -17.53
N TYR A 287 14.13 3.89 -18.23
CA TYR A 287 12.99 3.14 -17.74
C TYR A 287 12.56 2.12 -18.83
N LEU A 288 11.87 1.05 -18.43
CA LEU A 288 11.42 0.01 -19.36
C LEU A 288 10.48 0.61 -20.42
N ARG A 289 10.64 0.25 -21.70
CA ARG A 289 9.66 0.58 -22.75
C ARG A 289 8.88 -0.68 -23.11
N TYR A 290 7.58 -0.55 -23.22
CA TYR A 290 6.66 -1.62 -23.57
C TYR A 290 5.71 -1.12 -24.65
N TYR A 291 5.57 -1.86 -25.75
CA TYR A 291 4.86 -1.42 -26.94
C TYR A 291 3.49 -2.11 -27.04
N VAL A 292 2.42 -1.37 -27.27
CA VAL A 292 1.08 -1.94 -27.41
C VAL A 292 0.53 -1.61 -28.79
N LEU A 293 0.12 -2.64 -29.52
CA LEU A 293 -0.73 -2.50 -30.70
C LEU A 293 -2.17 -2.73 -30.26
N VAL A 294 -3.00 -1.69 -30.36
CA VAL A 294 -4.43 -1.75 -30.09
C VAL A 294 -5.15 -2.12 -31.38
N HIS A 295 -5.58 -3.37 -31.46
CA HIS A 295 -6.38 -3.91 -32.55
C HIS A 295 -7.87 -3.60 -32.34
N ASP A 296 -8.50 -3.04 -33.36
CA ASP A 296 -9.94 -2.84 -33.43
C ASP A 296 -10.67 -4.08 -33.96
N GLU A 297 -11.27 -4.84 -33.05
CA GLU A 297 -11.98 -6.08 -33.36
C GLU A 297 -13.22 -5.87 -34.25
N ASP A 298 -13.82 -4.68 -34.26
CA ASP A 298 -15.06 -4.40 -34.99
C ASP A 298 -14.83 -3.98 -36.45
N ARG A 299 -13.63 -3.48 -36.82
CA ARG A 299 -13.39 -2.89 -38.17
C ARG A 299 -12.07 -3.27 -38.84
N ASP A 300 -11.06 -3.76 -38.12
CA ASP A 300 -9.74 -4.05 -38.69
C ASP A 300 -9.51 -5.57 -38.91
N ASP A 301 -8.60 -5.93 -39.81
CA ASP A 301 -8.22 -7.33 -40.04
C ASP A 301 -7.18 -7.80 -38.99
N ILE A 302 -7.55 -8.82 -38.21
CA ILE A 302 -6.68 -9.45 -37.20
C ILE A 302 -5.42 -10.07 -37.82
N THR A 303 -5.47 -10.54 -39.07
CA THR A 303 -4.33 -11.16 -39.77
C THR A 303 -3.27 -10.13 -40.16
N GLU A 304 -3.69 -8.94 -40.64
CA GLU A 304 -2.78 -7.82 -40.88
C GLU A 304 -2.24 -7.24 -39.58
N SER A 305 -3.10 -7.11 -38.56
CA SER A 305 -2.69 -6.66 -37.22
C SER A 305 -1.66 -7.61 -36.58
N THR A 306 -1.81 -8.93 -36.80
CA THR A 306 -0.83 -9.94 -36.36
C THR A 306 0.50 -9.82 -37.12
N LYS A 307 0.47 -9.59 -38.45
CA LYS A 307 1.69 -9.34 -39.24
C LYS A 307 2.41 -8.09 -38.77
N LEU A 308 1.68 -7.01 -38.47
CA LEU A 308 2.25 -5.78 -37.92
C LEU A 308 2.86 -6.01 -36.53
N TYR A 309 2.16 -6.75 -35.66
CA TYR A 309 2.67 -7.12 -34.34
C TYR A 309 3.97 -7.94 -34.41
N ASP A 310 4.08 -8.88 -35.36
CA ASP A 310 5.32 -9.61 -35.62
C ASP A 310 6.45 -8.70 -36.13
N GLN A 311 6.15 -7.69 -36.95
CA GLN A 311 7.13 -6.67 -37.35
C GLN A 311 7.57 -5.81 -36.16
N MET A 312 6.65 -5.43 -35.27
CA MET A 312 6.98 -4.67 -34.05
C MET A 312 7.92 -5.47 -33.15
N LYS A 313 7.62 -6.75 -32.86
CA LYS A 313 8.50 -7.61 -32.05
C LYS A 313 9.92 -7.74 -32.62
N ARG A 314 10.05 -7.80 -33.96
CA ARG A 314 11.36 -7.85 -34.64
C ARG A 314 12.15 -6.53 -34.53
N HIS A 315 11.48 -5.38 -34.47
CA HIS A 315 12.13 -4.07 -34.40
C HIS A 315 12.38 -3.56 -32.98
N PHE A 316 11.48 -3.86 -32.04
CA PHE A 316 11.46 -3.28 -30.69
C PHE A 316 11.67 -4.31 -29.57
N GLY A 317 11.73 -5.61 -29.90
CA GLY A 317 11.98 -6.70 -28.97
C GLY A 317 10.72 -7.31 -28.35
N LEU A 318 10.91 -8.10 -27.29
CA LEU A 318 9.85 -8.93 -26.70
C LEU A 318 8.88 -8.18 -25.76
N HIS A 319 9.18 -6.94 -25.39
CA HIS A 319 8.30 -6.09 -24.59
C HIS A 319 7.21 -5.45 -25.47
N CYS A 320 6.38 -6.29 -26.09
CA CYS A 320 5.25 -5.88 -26.93
C CYS A 320 3.98 -6.65 -26.54
N HIS A 321 2.80 -6.07 -26.79
CA HIS A 321 1.51 -6.74 -26.67
C HIS A 321 0.56 -6.39 -27.83
N LEU A 322 -0.36 -7.30 -28.15
CA LEU A 322 -1.47 -7.08 -29.09
C LEU A 322 -2.77 -7.04 -28.28
N LEU A 323 -3.21 -5.84 -27.92
CA LEU A 323 -4.44 -5.63 -27.16
C LEU A 323 -5.61 -5.55 -28.14
N ARG A 324 -6.55 -6.50 -28.06
CA ARG A 324 -7.77 -6.51 -28.89
C ARG A 324 -8.89 -5.82 -28.13
N LEU A 325 -9.51 -4.82 -28.73
CA LEU A 325 -10.64 -4.08 -28.19
C LEU A 325 -11.72 -3.92 -29.27
N ARG A 326 -12.99 -3.96 -28.88
CA ARG A 326 -14.09 -3.43 -29.72
C ARG A 326 -13.99 -1.90 -29.83
N SER A 327 -14.47 -1.32 -30.93
CA SER A 327 -14.64 0.15 -31.09
C SER A 327 -15.99 0.65 -30.61
N ASN A 328 -17.01 -0.20 -30.58
CA ASN A 328 -18.34 0.23 -30.19
C ASN A 328 -18.40 0.64 -28.70
N GLN A 329 -19.21 1.64 -28.39
CA GLN A 329 -19.53 2.00 -27.01
C GLN A 329 -20.45 0.93 -26.42
N CYS A 330 -20.09 0.41 -25.24
CA CYS A 330 -20.91 -0.55 -24.51
C CYS A 330 -21.94 0.20 -23.66
N VAL A 331 -23.18 -0.31 -23.66
CA VAL A 331 -24.31 0.22 -22.89
C VAL A 331 -24.82 -0.83 -21.90
N VAL A 332 -25.50 -0.39 -20.83
CA VAL A 332 -26.02 -1.26 -19.76
C VAL A 332 -26.99 -2.35 -20.26
N THR A 333 -27.60 -2.13 -21.44
CA THR A 333 -28.52 -3.09 -22.08
C THR A 333 -27.82 -4.16 -22.92
N ASP A 334 -26.50 -4.12 -23.10
CA ASP A 334 -25.77 -5.17 -23.82
C ASP A 334 -25.60 -6.42 -22.92
N ASP A 335 -25.87 -7.60 -23.47
CA ASP A 335 -25.85 -8.90 -22.75
C ASP A 335 -24.50 -9.21 -22.08
N ASP A 336 -23.39 -8.68 -22.61
CA ASP A 336 -22.02 -8.85 -22.11
C ASP A 336 -21.39 -7.54 -21.61
N SER A 337 -22.23 -6.59 -21.19
CA SER A 337 -21.79 -5.36 -20.52
C SER A 337 -21.27 -5.62 -19.11
N CYS A 338 -20.21 -4.90 -18.74
CA CYS A 338 -19.70 -4.87 -17.37
C CYS A 338 -19.27 -3.44 -16.98
N GLN A 339 -19.67 -3.03 -15.78
CA GLN A 339 -19.33 -1.73 -15.22
C GLN A 339 -17.81 -1.67 -14.99
N VAL A 340 -17.18 -0.57 -15.42
CA VAL A 340 -15.74 -0.39 -15.20
C VAL A 340 -15.50 0.00 -13.74
N PRO A 341 -14.55 -0.66 -13.04
CA PRO A 341 -14.24 -0.30 -11.65
C PRO A 341 -13.81 1.17 -11.54
N GLU A 342 -14.26 1.84 -10.49
CA GLU A 342 -13.73 3.17 -10.16
C GLU A 342 -12.23 3.08 -9.81
N ALA A 343 -11.46 4.11 -10.15
CA ALA A 343 -10.07 4.21 -9.73
C ALA A 343 -10.00 4.60 -8.24
N GLU A 344 -9.48 3.72 -7.39
CA GLU A 344 -9.24 3.98 -5.97
C GLU A 344 -8.27 5.16 -5.78
N TRP A 345 -7.21 5.25 -6.60
CA TRP A 345 -6.08 6.17 -6.43
C TRP A 345 -6.22 7.47 -7.23
N LEU A 346 -7.33 8.17 -7.00
CA LEU A 346 -7.50 9.57 -7.37
C LEU A 346 -6.82 10.50 -6.35
N SER A 347 -6.25 11.61 -6.82
CA SER A 347 -5.82 12.74 -6.00
C SER A 347 -7.03 13.57 -5.54
N PRO A 348 -6.92 14.34 -4.43
CA PRO A 348 -8.01 15.23 -4.00
C PRO A 348 -8.48 16.18 -5.10
N LYS A 349 -7.54 16.72 -5.89
CA LYS A 349 -7.85 17.57 -7.05
C LYS A 349 -8.71 16.85 -8.09
N GLU A 350 -8.38 15.61 -8.45
CA GLU A 350 -9.15 14.84 -9.44
C GLU A 350 -10.58 14.57 -8.94
N ARG A 351 -10.75 14.26 -7.64
CA ARG A 351 -12.08 14.11 -7.04
C ARG A 351 -12.88 15.41 -7.03
N LEU A 352 -12.26 16.52 -6.62
CA LEU A 352 -12.92 17.84 -6.58
C LEU A 352 -13.31 18.38 -7.95
N SER A 353 -12.53 18.05 -8.99
CA SER A 353 -12.81 18.49 -10.37
C SER A 353 -14.10 17.88 -10.94
N GLY A 354 -14.58 16.78 -10.35
CA GLY A 354 -15.76 16.04 -10.80
C GLY A 354 -15.55 15.28 -12.11
N ARG A 355 -16.22 14.14 -12.26
CA ARG A 355 -16.64 13.71 -13.60
C ARG A 355 -17.87 14.53 -13.94
N SER A 356 -17.98 14.97 -15.18
CA SER A 356 -19.24 15.56 -15.66
C SER A 356 -20.28 14.46 -15.64
N GLU A 357 -21.26 14.56 -14.75
CA GLU A 357 -22.38 13.62 -14.75
C GLU A 357 -23.13 13.77 -16.08
N PRO A 358 -23.50 12.65 -16.73
CA PRO A 358 -24.37 12.72 -17.89
C PRO A 358 -25.73 13.26 -17.45
N LEU A 359 -26.25 14.25 -18.17
CA LEU A 359 -27.56 14.89 -17.97
C LEU A 359 -28.78 13.97 -18.21
N VAL A 360 -28.64 12.65 -18.05
CA VAL A 360 -29.64 11.64 -18.37
C VAL A 360 -30.07 10.92 -17.10
N ASP A 361 -31.33 11.15 -16.76
CA ASP A 361 -32.05 10.75 -15.54
C ASP A 361 -32.37 9.23 -15.52
N LEU A 362 -31.33 8.40 -15.56
CA LEU A 362 -31.39 6.93 -15.52
C LEU A 362 -30.40 6.38 -14.48
N ASP A 363 -30.87 5.50 -13.60
CA ASP A 363 -30.18 4.83 -12.47
C ASP A 363 -28.82 4.19 -12.83
N THR A 364 -27.81 5.02 -13.10
CA THR A 364 -26.49 4.62 -13.57
C THR A 364 -25.47 5.43 -12.79
N ASP A 365 -24.54 4.78 -12.07
CA ASP A 365 -23.59 5.39 -11.12
C ASP A 365 -22.53 6.33 -11.76
N GLY A 366 -22.81 6.94 -12.92
CA GLY A 366 -21.86 7.71 -13.73
C GLY A 366 -20.68 6.90 -14.31
N LEU A 367 -20.43 5.68 -13.85
CA LEU A 367 -19.33 4.81 -14.31
C LEU A 367 -19.57 4.33 -15.76
N PRO A 368 -18.52 4.28 -16.61
CA PRO A 368 -18.65 3.79 -17.97
C PRO A 368 -18.74 2.26 -17.97
N TYR A 369 -19.33 1.71 -19.02
CA TYR A 369 -19.42 0.27 -19.24
C TYR A 369 -18.45 -0.14 -20.36
N LEU A 370 -17.92 -1.35 -20.24
CA LEU A 370 -17.13 -2.03 -21.25
C LEU A 370 -17.68 -3.41 -21.48
N PHE A 371 -17.37 -3.99 -22.63
CA PHE A 371 -17.66 -5.40 -22.87
C PHE A 371 -16.76 -6.31 -22.03
N GLU A 372 -17.29 -7.46 -21.57
CA GLU A 372 -16.52 -8.45 -20.80
C GLU A 372 -15.27 -8.92 -21.57
N SER A 373 -15.36 -9.02 -22.90
CA SER A 373 -14.22 -9.36 -23.78
C SER A 373 -13.08 -8.34 -23.67
N ASP A 374 -13.40 -7.04 -23.68
CA ASP A 374 -12.43 -5.95 -23.55
C ASP A 374 -11.81 -5.93 -22.15
N VAL A 375 -12.63 -6.08 -21.11
CA VAL A 375 -12.16 -6.13 -19.71
C VAL A 375 -11.24 -7.32 -19.49
N THR A 376 -11.54 -8.47 -20.09
CA THR A 376 -10.68 -9.66 -20.04
C THR A 376 -9.36 -9.43 -20.78
N ALA A 377 -9.40 -8.79 -21.96
CA ALA A 377 -8.20 -8.44 -22.72
C ALA A 377 -7.30 -7.45 -21.96
N ILE A 378 -7.86 -6.38 -21.37
CA ILE A 378 -7.10 -5.41 -20.57
C ILE A 378 -6.51 -6.07 -19.32
N LYS A 379 -7.29 -6.91 -18.61
CA LYS A 379 -6.81 -7.69 -17.44
C LYS A 379 -5.64 -8.60 -17.81
N ALA A 380 -5.69 -9.29 -18.95
CA ALA A 380 -4.61 -10.14 -19.45
C ALA A 380 -3.36 -9.32 -19.80
N PHE A 381 -3.52 -8.21 -20.55
CA PHE A 381 -2.46 -7.27 -20.88
C PHE A 381 -1.73 -6.73 -19.64
N VAL A 382 -2.46 -6.22 -18.65
CA VAL A 382 -1.86 -5.66 -17.43
C VAL A 382 -1.11 -6.74 -16.65
N ARG A 383 -1.66 -7.96 -16.55
CA ARG A 383 -0.97 -9.10 -15.93
C ARG A 383 0.33 -9.45 -16.64
N GLU A 384 0.32 -9.50 -17.98
CA GLU A 384 1.50 -9.79 -18.78
C GLU A 384 2.59 -8.73 -18.61
N LEU A 385 2.21 -7.45 -18.78
CA LEU A 385 3.08 -6.29 -18.58
C LEU A 385 3.78 -6.36 -17.22
N VAL A 386 3.02 -6.56 -16.13
CA VAL A 386 3.57 -6.54 -14.77
C VAL A 386 4.41 -7.77 -14.48
N ALA A 387 3.86 -8.98 -14.69
CA ALA A 387 4.51 -10.23 -14.31
C ALA A 387 5.73 -10.58 -15.18
N GLN A 388 5.69 -10.26 -16.47
CA GLN A 388 6.73 -10.66 -17.42
C GLN A 388 7.75 -9.56 -17.73
N SER A 389 7.40 -8.29 -17.53
CA SER A 389 8.27 -7.17 -17.90
C SER A 389 8.61 -6.22 -16.73
N VAL A 390 7.63 -5.65 -16.03
CA VAL A 390 7.90 -4.65 -14.97
C VAL A 390 8.64 -5.27 -13.78
N ILE A 391 8.15 -6.38 -13.22
CA ILE A 391 8.79 -7.03 -12.06
C ILE A 391 10.21 -7.53 -12.40
N PRO A 392 10.45 -8.31 -13.49
CA PRO A 392 11.81 -8.74 -13.84
C PRO A 392 12.77 -7.58 -14.14
N TYR A 393 12.28 -6.48 -14.73
CA TYR A 393 13.08 -5.28 -14.94
C TYR A 393 13.54 -4.67 -13.62
N MET A 394 12.64 -4.53 -12.64
CA MET A 394 12.96 -4.00 -11.32
C MET A 394 13.92 -4.92 -10.55
N GLU A 395 13.68 -6.23 -10.53
CA GLU A 395 14.55 -7.24 -9.90
C GLU A 395 15.99 -7.15 -10.45
N ASN A 396 16.13 -7.07 -11.77
CA ASN A 396 17.43 -6.94 -12.44
C ASN A 396 18.12 -5.62 -12.06
N ARG A 397 17.39 -4.48 -12.07
CA ARG A 397 17.96 -3.18 -11.69
C ARG A 397 18.42 -3.14 -10.23
N VAL A 398 17.64 -3.69 -9.30
CA VAL A 398 18.02 -3.80 -7.89
C VAL A 398 19.29 -4.64 -7.73
N THR A 399 19.38 -5.78 -8.43
CA THR A 399 20.57 -6.64 -8.42
C THR A 399 21.81 -5.88 -8.92
N VAL A 400 21.71 -5.26 -10.11
CA VAL A 400 22.81 -4.50 -10.74
C VAL A 400 23.28 -3.33 -9.86
N TRP A 401 22.37 -2.53 -9.33
CA TRP A 401 22.74 -1.39 -8.47
C TRP A 401 23.29 -1.81 -7.11
N ASN A 402 22.80 -2.92 -6.55
CA ASN A 402 23.33 -3.47 -5.30
C ASN A 402 24.78 -3.93 -5.47
N ASP A 403 25.08 -4.63 -6.56
CA ASP A 403 26.43 -5.12 -6.85
C ASP A 403 27.39 -4.00 -7.24
N GLN A 404 26.94 -3.02 -8.04
CA GLN A 404 27.80 -1.95 -8.56
C GLN A 404 28.03 -0.81 -7.57
N VAL A 405 27.03 -0.44 -6.77
CA VAL A 405 27.05 0.78 -5.94
C VAL A 405 26.99 0.45 -4.45
N ALA A 406 26.01 -0.35 -4.03
CA ALA A 406 25.74 -0.55 -2.61
C ALA A 406 26.77 -1.45 -1.91
N SER A 407 27.22 -2.52 -2.58
CA SER A 407 28.26 -3.43 -2.08
C SER A 407 29.55 -2.67 -1.72
N ARG A 408 29.96 -1.74 -2.60
CA ARG A 408 31.17 -0.92 -2.45
C ARG A 408 31.09 0.02 -1.25
N ARG A 409 29.90 0.55 -0.94
CA ARG A 409 29.67 1.42 0.23
C ARG A 409 29.47 0.64 1.54
N ARG A 410 28.87 -0.54 1.50
CA ARG A 410 28.67 -1.42 2.68
C ARG A 410 29.96 -2.12 3.13
N GLY A 411 30.91 -2.34 2.22
CA GLY A 411 32.21 -2.93 2.53
C GLY A 411 33.10 -2.04 3.42
N ILE A 412 34.10 -2.67 4.05
CA ILE A 412 35.05 -2.03 4.98
C ILE A 412 35.66 -0.75 4.38
N SER A 413 36.09 -0.81 3.12
CA SER A 413 36.67 0.34 2.39
C SER A 413 35.68 1.52 2.25
N GLY A 414 34.40 1.26 1.97
CA GLY A 414 33.38 2.29 1.74
C GLY A 414 33.09 3.13 2.99
N ARG A 415 33.02 2.49 4.16
CA ARG A 415 32.84 3.18 5.46
C ARG A 415 34.00 4.12 5.78
N PHE A 416 35.23 3.78 5.40
CA PHE A 416 36.37 4.69 5.55
C PHE A 416 36.44 5.77 4.47
N MET A 417 35.90 5.55 3.26
CA MET A 417 35.97 6.52 2.16
C MET A 417 34.98 7.69 2.27
N SER A 418 33.83 7.50 2.93
CA SER A 418 32.96 8.62 3.34
C SER A 418 33.60 9.43 4.48
N MET A 419 34.32 8.75 5.38
CA MET A 419 34.97 9.38 6.53
C MET A 419 36.28 10.11 6.19
N SER A 420 37.07 9.62 5.23
CA SER A 420 38.31 10.27 4.80
C SER A 420 38.09 11.59 4.06
N ARG A 421 36.97 11.72 3.33
CA ARG A 421 36.51 13.02 2.78
C ARG A 421 36.23 14.09 3.85
N ARG A 422 36.04 13.70 5.12
CA ARG A 422 35.88 14.64 6.25
C ARG A 422 37.21 15.13 6.84
N TRP A 423 38.33 14.47 6.55
CA TRP A 423 39.66 14.80 7.10
C TRP A 423 40.70 15.24 6.07
N ALA A 424 40.48 14.99 4.78
CA ALA A 424 41.33 15.49 3.68
C ALA A 424 41.16 17.01 3.40
N GLY A 425 40.73 17.79 4.40
CA GLY A 425 40.59 19.25 4.31
C GLY A 425 41.88 20.03 4.60
N PHE A 426 42.98 19.35 4.96
CA PHE A 426 44.28 19.97 5.22
C PHE A 426 45.40 19.29 4.42
N GLY A 427 45.81 19.95 3.32
CA GLY A 427 47.14 19.78 2.71
C GLY A 427 47.22 19.13 1.32
N SER A 428 47.49 19.97 0.31
CA SER A 428 48.19 19.68 -0.97
C SER A 428 47.59 18.65 -1.95
N GLY A 429 47.41 18.93 -3.25
CA GLY A 429 47.63 20.17 -4.01
C GLY A 429 47.59 19.95 -5.55
N SER A 430 47.14 20.96 -6.30
CA SER A 430 47.04 21.03 -7.79
C SER A 430 46.10 20.01 -8.49
N ARG A 431 45.38 20.31 -9.59
CA ARG A 431 45.04 21.53 -10.35
C ARG A 431 43.99 21.10 -11.42
N SER A 432 43.01 21.88 -11.89
CA SER A 432 42.52 23.23 -11.56
C SER A 432 40.99 23.13 -11.30
N SER A 433 40.06 24.08 -11.45
CA SER A 433 39.96 25.42 -12.05
C SER A 433 39.21 26.37 -11.09
N LEU A 434 39.38 27.69 -11.23
CA LEU A 434 38.88 28.68 -10.26
C LEU A 434 37.81 29.59 -10.87
N ILE A 435 36.57 29.52 -10.39
CA ILE A 435 35.61 30.65 -10.42
C ILE A 435 34.77 30.63 -9.13
N GLY A 436 34.78 31.74 -8.38
CA GLY A 436 33.61 32.26 -7.66
C GLY A 436 33.03 31.49 -6.46
N SER A 437 33.65 31.65 -5.29
CA SER A 437 33.12 31.43 -3.92
C SER A 437 31.61 31.20 -3.70
N SER A 438 31.28 30.00 -3.18
CA SER A 438 30.57 29.89 -1.90
C SER A 438 31.04 28.64 -1.14
N GLY A 439 30.99 28.65 0.20
CA GLY A 439 31.75 27.73 1.03
C GLY A 439 31.10 26.35 1.25
N GLY A 440 31.78 25.29 0.76
CA GLY A 440 31.89 24.02 1.48
C GLY A 440 30.66 23.10 1.54
N THR A 441 30.32 22.48 0.41
CA THR A 441 29.60 21.19 0.36
C THR A 441 30.33 20.25 -0.59
N SER A 442 31.06 19.25 -0.06
CA SER A 442 31.82 18.25 -0.82
C SER A 442 30.96 17.07 -1.33
N GLY A 443 29.69 17.38 -1.61
CA GLY A 443 28.62 16.46 -1.96
C GLY A 443 28.26 16.50 -3.44
N ASN A 444 27.48 15.50 -3.87
CA ASN A 444 26.96 15.41 -5.25
C ASN A 444 25.60 16.14 -5.41
N TYR A 445 25.14 16.83 -4.37
CA TYR A 445 23.87 17.55 -4.34
C TYR A 445 24.01 18.92 -5.03
N ASP A 446 23.15 19.18 -6.02
CA ASP A 446 23.07 20.49 -6.64
C ASP A 446 22.20 21.41 -5.77
N LEU A 447 22.83 22.31 -5.01
CA LEU A 447 22.13 23.29 -4.17
C LEU A 447 21.39 24.37 -4.97
N ALA A 448 21.78 24.64 -6.22
CA ALA A 448 21.15 25.65 -7.05
C ALA A 448 19.84 25.12 -7.69
N HIS A 449 19.85 23.86 -8.11
CA HIS A 449 18.69 23.19 -8.72
C HIS A 449 17.86 22.35 -7.74
N GLY A 450 18.39 22.05 -6.54
CA GLY A 450 17.69 21.35 -5.46
C GLY A 450 17.58 19.83 -5.62
N PHE A 451 18.45 19.20 -6.41
CA PHE A 451 18.40 17.75 -6.67
C PHE A 451 19.78 17.09 -6.85
N TYR A 452 19.82 15.77 -6.69
CA TYR A 452 20.95 14.93 -7.13
C TYR A 452 20.74 14.53 -8.59
N LYS A 453 21.77 14.64 -9.44
CA LYS A 453 21.68 14.16 -10.83
C LYS A 453 21.46 12.63 -10.85
N PRO A 454 20.66 12.07 -11.79
CA PRO A 454 20.20 10.68 -11.68
C PRO A 454 21.31 9.61 -11.72
N ASP A 455 22.47 9.95 -12.28
CA ASP A 455 23.64 9.10 -12.44
C ASP A 455 24.55 9.04 -11.21
N VAL A 456 24.37 9.94 -10.23
CA VAL A 456 25.24 9.95 -9.04
C VAL A 456 24.86 8.82 -8.08
N PRO A 457 25.84 8.24 -7.34
CA PRO A 457 25.58 7.08 -6.48
C PRO A 457 24.46 7.29 -5.46
N GLU A 458 24.31 8.51 -4.92
CA GLU A 458 23.29 8.89 -3.94
C GLU A 458 21.86 8.82 -4.54
N ALA A 459 21.69 9.17 -5.83
CA ALA A 459 20.43 9.05 -6.55
C ALA A 459 20.13 7.59 -6.95
N ILE A 460 21.15 6.87 -7.44
CA ILE A 460 21.02 5.44 -7.80
C ILE A 460 20.61 4.61 -6.57
N LEU A 461 21.24 4.86 -5.41
CA LEU A 461 20.89 4.16 -4.16
C LEU A 461 19.48 4.51 -3.68
N ARG A 462 19.00 5.76 -3.85
CA ARG A 462 17.60 6.12 -3.56
C ARG A 462 16.65 5.31 -4.43
N LYS A 463 16.86 5.33 -5.74
CA LYS A 463 16.04 4.59 -6.71
C LYS A 463 16.07 3.08 -6.43
N MET A 464 17.21 2.52 -6.04
CA MET A 464 17.34 1.12 -5.63
C MET A 464 16.56 0.81 -4.34
N ALA A 465 16.58 1.70 -3.34
CA ALA A 465 15.83 1.53 -2.09
C ALA A 465 14.31 1.59 -2.32
N ASP A 466 13.86 2.52 -3.17
CA ASP A 466 12.48 2.69 -3.57
C ASP A 466 12.01 1.50 -4.43
N PHE A 467 12.85 0.98 -5.35
CA PHE A 467 12.55 -0.24 -6.10
C PHE A 467 12.47 -1.48 -5.19
N ALA A 468 13.39 -1.64 -4.23
CA ALA A 468 13.33 -2.72 -3.24
C ALA A 468 12.06 -2.64 -2.38
N PHE A 469 11.60 -1.43 -2.06
CA PHE A 469 10.32 -1.20 -1.38
C PHE A 469 9.13 -1.66 -2.24
N MET A 470 9.09 -1.25 -3.51
CA MET A 470 8.07 -1.68 -4.48
C MET A 470 8.05 -3.20 -4.73
N LEU A 471 9.20 -3.86 -4.63
CA LEU A 471 9.34 -5.33 -4.68
C LEU A 471 9.07 -6.02 -3.32
N ARG A 472 8.68 -5.26 -2.29
CA ARG A 472 8.38 -5.74 -0.93
C ARG A 472 9.60 -6.37 -0.22
N ASP A 473 10.83 -6.08 -0.66
CA ASP A 473 12.07 -6.36 0.07
C ASP A 473 12.37 -5.22 1.07
N TRP A 474 11.59 -5.22 2.15
CA TRP A 474 11.69 -4.26 3.24
C TRP A 474 13.07 -4.21 3.89
N LYS A 475 13.84 -5.33 3.85
CA LYS A 475 15.15 -5.44 4.50
C LYS A 475 16.23 -4.75 3.67
N LEU A 476 16.29 -5.01 2.37
CA LEU A 476 17.21 -4.29 1.49
C LEU A 476 16.85 -2.81 1.46
N SER A 477 15.55 -2.48 1.36
CA SER A 477 15.07 -1.10 1.35
C SER A 477 15.52 -0.32 2.60
N ALA A 478 15.19 -0.79 3.81
CA ALA A 478 15.62 -0.17 5.07
C ALA A 478 17.15 0.03 5.15
N SER A 479 17.93 -1.02 4.88
CA SER A 479 19.40 -0.96 4.93
C SER A 479 20.04 -0.10 3.84
N THR A 480 19.27 0.35 2.84
CA THR A 480 19.74 1.25 1.78
C THR A 480 19.41 2.69 2.13
N TYR A 481 18.22 2.98 2.64
CA TYR A 481 17.92 4.31 3.19
C TYR A 481 18.85 4.64 4.36
N GLU A 482 19.09 3.69 5.27
CA GLU A 482 19.98 3.88 6.42
C GLU A 482 21.36 4.39 6.01
N LEU A 483 21.94 3.82 4.94
CA LEU A 483 23.21 4.22 4.36
C LEU A 483 23.20 5.66 3.83
N LEU A 484 22.07 6.12 3.29
CA LEU A 484 21.91 7.44 2.67
C LEU A 484 21.67 8.58 3.68
N ARG A 485 21.11 8.28 4.87
CA ARG A 485 20.73 9.30 5.87
C ARG A 485 21.86 10.28 6.18
N SER A 486 23.08 9.77 6.38
CA SER A 486 24.27 10.57 6.68
C SER A 486 24.78 11.37 5.48
N ASP A 487 24.70 10.81 4.28
CA ASP A 487 25.17 11.48 3.07
C ASP A 487 24.28 12.70 2.77
N TYR A 488 22.96 12.54 2.86
CA TYR A 488 21.99 13.64 2.72
C TYR A 488 22.10 14.71 3.82
N ALA A 489 22.45 14.33 5.05
CA ALA A 489 22.70 15.27 6.14
C ALA A 489 23.97 16.11 5.88
N ASN A 490 25.06 15.48 5.43
CA ASN A 490 26.31 16.15 5.09
C ASN A 490 26.12 17.19 3.97
N ASP A 491 25.37 16.80 2.94
CA ASP A 491 25.09 17.61 1.75
C ASP A 491 24.03 18.70 1.99
N LYS A 492 23.42 18.74 3.19
CA LYS A 492 22.30 19.62 3.56
C LYS A 492 21.07 19.43 2.66
N ALA A 493 20.90 18.25 2.07
CA ALA A 493 19.78 17.88 1.23
C ALA A 493 18.56 17.51 2.11
N TRP A 494 18.03 18.47 2.87
CA TRP A 494 17.07 18.22 3.96
C TRP A 494 15.83 17.42 3.56
N LYS A 495 15.32 17.62 2.35
CA LYS A 495 14.15 16.87 1.85
C LYS A 495 14.49 15.39 1.59
N TYR A 496 15.65 15.11 0.99
CA TYR A 496 16.18 13.76 0.83
C TYR A 496 16.48 13.11 2.19
N HIS A 497 17.05 13.86 3.13
CA HIS A 497 17.30 13.40 4.49
C HIS A 497 16.00 13.01 5.22
N ALA A 498 14.97 13.86 5.14
CA ALA A 498 13.64 13.57 5.70
C ALA A 498 13.04 12.29 5.11
N GLY A 499 12.97 12.19 3.78
CA GLY A 499 12.41 11.03 3.08
C GLY A 499 13.23 9.75 3.23
N ALA A 500 14.52 9.83 3.55
CA ALA A 500 15.33 8.67 3.90
C ALA A 500 15.05 8.20 5.34
N HIS A 501 14.87 9.13 6.29
CA HIS A 501 14.47 8.79 7.66
C HIS A 501 13.07 8.18 7.71
N GLU A 502 12.10 8.80 7.05
CA GLU A 502 10.72 8.30 6.93
C GLU A 502 10.72 6.88 6.33
N MET A 503 11.20 6.70 5.10
CA MET A 503 11.06 5.40 4.42
C MET A 503 11.91 4.30 5.06
N CYS A 504 12.99 4.63 5.77
CA CYS A 504 13.71 3.67 6.60
C CYS A 504 12.85 3.20 7.79
N ALA A 505 12.17 4.11 8.49
CA ALA A 505 11.24 3.77 9.57
C ALA A 505 10.05 2.94 9.05
N ILE A 506 9.42 3.35 7.95
CA ILE A 506 8.31 2.62 7.31
C ILE A 506 8.75 1.22 6.87
N SER A 507 9.93 1.06 6.25
CA SER A 507 10.46 -0.25 5.87
C SER A 507 10.73 -1.17 7.07
N MET A 508 11.27 -0.62 8.16
CA MET A 508 11.46 -1.36 9.41
C MET A 508 10.12 -1.80 10.02
N LEU A 509 9.11 -0.92 10.01
CA LEU A 509 7.76 -1.19 10.48
C LEU A 509 6.99 -2.15 9.55
N LEU A 510 7.33 -2.26 8.27
CA LEU A 510 6.74 -3.23 7.34
C LEU A 510 7.39 -4.63 7.41
N ASN A 511 8.68 -4.75 7.76
CA ASN A 511 9.39 -6.03 7.76
C ASN A 511 8.85 -7.05 8.79
N PRO A 512 8.11 -8.13 8.40
CA PRO A 512 7.42 -9.01 9.35
C PRO A 512 8.38 -9.72 10.30
N LEU A 513 9.62 -10.02 9.86
CA LEU A 513 10.62 -10.76 10.63
C LEU A 513 11.33 -9.93 11.71
N SER A 514 11.16 -8.60 11.70
CA SER A 514 11.66 -7.74 12.77
C SER A 514 10.53 -7.41 13.73
N MET A 515 10.33 -8.23 14.77
CA MET A 515 9.63 -7.78 15.97
C MET A 515 10.51 -6.74 16.67
N PRO A 516 10.09 -5.46 16.76
CA PRO A 516 10.92 -4.45 17.38
C PRO A 516 10.77 -4.54 18.90
N GLY A 517 11.82 -5.01 19.58
CA GLY A 517 11.95 -4.80 21.02
C GLY A 517 11.97 -3.29 21.34
N LYS A 518 11.69 -2.90 22.59
CA LYS A 518 11.52 -1.47 22.97
C LYS A 518 12.60 -0.54 22.41
N SER A 519 13.88 -0.93 22.44
CA SER A 519 14.99 -0.17 21.85
C SER A 519 14.77 0.18 20.37
N LYS A 520 14.35 -0.81 19.55
CA LYS A 520 14.09 -0.60 18.12
C LYS A 520 12.89 0.33 17.86
N ILE A 521 11.91 0.38 18.77
CA ILE A 521 10.80 1.34 18.68
C ILE A 521 11.30 2.75 18.98
N ASN A 522 12.19 2.91 19.97
CA ASN A 522 12.82 4.21 20.25
C ASN A 522 13.66 4.69 19.05
N ASP A 523 14.42 3.80 18.41
CA ASP A 523 15.20 4.12 17.20
C ASP A 523 14.27 4.59 16.05
N ILE A 524 13.14 3.89 15.85
CA ILE A 524 12.11 4.24 14.86
C ILE A 524 11.46 5.59 15.21
N ASP A 525 11.07 5.82 16.46
CA ASP A 525 10.49 7.09 16.92
C ASP A 525 11.46 8.26 16.70
N GLN A 526 12.75 8.09 17.01
CA GLN A 526 13.76 9.13 16.74
C GLN A 526 13.90 9.44 15.25
N MET A 527 13.74 8.43 14.39
CA MET A 527 13.77 8.60 12.94
C MET A 527 12.53 9.35 12.42
N ILE A 528 11.34 9.02 12.93
CA ILE A 528 10.09 9.72 12.63
C ILE A 528 10.17 11.19 13.08
N GLU A 529 10.71 11.45 14.27
CA GLU A 529 10.93 12.81 14.77
C GLU A 529 11.85 13.61 13.84
N THR A 530 12.98 13.02 13.43
CA THR A 530 13.95 13.65 12.52
C THR A 530 13.33 13.93 11.14
N ALA A 531 12.52 13.01 10.62
CA ALA A 531 11.81 13.20 9.35
C ALA A 531 10.78 14.33 9.45
N CYS A 532 9.91 14.30 10.46
CA CYS A 532 8.88 15.31 10.69
C CYS A 532 9.48 16.72 10.88
N TYR A 533 10.50 16.85 11.73
CA TYR A 533 11.25 18.10 11.92
C TYR A 533 11.91 18.59 10.61
N SER A 534 12.50 17.68 9.83
CA SER A 534 13.14 18.04 8.57
C SER A 534 12.13 18.47 7.51
N TYR A 535 10.97 17.82 7.41
CA TYR A 535 9.91 18.23 6.49
C TYR A 535 9.35 19.60 6.86
N LEU A 536 9.01 19.85 8.12
CA LEU A 536 8.41 21.11 8.55
C LEU A 536 9.44 22.24 8.65
N THR A 537 10.43 22.12 9.53
CA THR A 537 11.34 23.22 9.88
C THR A 537 12.41 23.48 8.82
N ARG A 538 12.76 22.49 7.99
CA ARG A 538 13.82 22.65 6.95
C ARG A 538 13.28 22.73 5.53
N CYS A 539 12.09 22.21 5.25
CA CYS A 539 11.52 22.14 3.90
C CYS A 539 10.15 22.83 3.73
N SER A 540 9.49 23.26 4.82
CA SER A 540 8.11 23.77 4.82
C SER A 540 7.09 22.85 4.13
N ASP A 541 7.29 21.53 4.23
CA ASP A 541 6.50 20.51 3.53
C ASP A 541 5.53 19.79 4.48
N ALA A 542 4.42 20.45 4.78
CA ALA A 542 3.35 19.89 5.61
C ALA A 542 2.72 18.60 5.06
N PRO A 543 2.47 18.42 3.74
CA PRO A 543 1.96 17.16 3.20
C PRO A 543 2.83 15.94 3.50
N HIS A 544 4.15 16.03 3.31
CA HIS A 544 5.04 14.89 3.60
C HIS A 544 5.24 14.68 5.11
N ALA A 545 5.17 15.74 5.92
CA ALA A 545 5.14 15.61 7.38
C ALA A 545 3.88 14.84 7.85
N LEU A 546 2.69 15.19 7.34
CA LEU A 546 1.46 14.47 7.66
C LEU A 546 1.53 13.01 7.19
N ARG A 547 1.98 12.76 5.95
CA ARG A 547 2.21 11.41 5.42
C ARG A 547 3.08 10.58 6.38
N CYS A 548 4.22 11.12 6.78
CA CYS A 548 5.17 10.47 7.68
C CYS A 548 4.50 10.07 9.01
N LEU A 549 3.75 10.98 9.63
CA LEU A 549 3.07 10.74 10.89
C LEU A 549 1.91 9.73 10.76
N SER A 550 1.06 9.85 9.75
CA SER A 550 -0.08 8.94 9.52
C SER A 550 0.36 7.52 9.20
N LEU A 551 1.36 7.35 8.32
CA LEU A 551 1.95 6.05 8.02
C LEU A 551 2.59 5.40 9.25
N SER A 552 3.32 6.21 10.04
CA SER A 552 3.96 5.73 11.26
C SER A 552 2.97 5.31 12.33
N MET A 553 1.90 6.09 12.54
CA MET A 553 0.81 5.76 13.46
C MET A 553 0.21 4.40 13.13
N GLU A 554 -0.29 4.21 11.91
CA GLU A 554 -1.00 2.98 11.54
C GLU A 554 -0.11 1.73 11.59
N LEU A 555 1.15 1.85 11.15
CA LEU A 555 2.08 0.72 11.23
C LEU A 555 2.55 0.43 12.66
N LEU A 556 2.75 1.44 13.51
CA LEU A 556 3.05 1.23 14.93
C LEU A 556 1.86 0.60 15.67
N LYS A 557 0.62 1.00 15.34
CA LYS A 557 -0.61 0.40 15.83
C LYS A 557 -0.70 -1.08 15.40
N SER A 558 -0.48 -1.38 14.10
CA SER A 558 -0.55 -2.75 13.58
C SER A 558 0.50 -3.70 14.19
N ARG A 559 1.60 -3.17 14.74
CA ARG A 559 2.61 -3.97 15.49
C ARG A 559 2.21 -4.27 16.93
N GLY A 560 1.29 -3.51 17.51
CA GLY A 560 0.84 -3.69 18.88
C GLY A 560 1.93 -3.49 19.94
N GLY A 561 1.71 -4.07 21.12
CA GLY A 561 2.70 -4.08 22.21
C GLY A 561 3.06 -2.67 22.72
N SER A 562 4.33 -2.30 22.62
CA SER A 562 4.82 -0.96 23.01
C SER A 562 4.72 0.08 21.88
N GLY A 563 4.43 -0.33 20.64
CA GLY A 563 4.24 0.60 19.52
C GLY A 563 2.96 1.43 19.64
N ILE A 564 1.94 0.92 20.33
CA ILE A 564 0.62 1.56 20.51
C ILE A 564 0.72 2.96 21.13
N GLU A 565 1.56 3.14 22.15
CA GLU A 565 1.71 4.43 22.82
C GLU A 565 2.43 5.44 21.92
N SER A 566 3.37 4.99 21.10
CA SER A 566 4.02 5.81 20.07
C SER A 566 3.08 6.14 18.91
N ALA A 567 2.24 5.20 18.47
CA ALA A 567 1.23 5.44 17.45
C ALA A 567 0.28 6.59 17.85
N ALA A 568 -0.29 6.51 19.05
CA ALA A 568 -1.13 7.56 19.61
C ALA A 568 -0.38 8.90 19.77
N ARG A 569 0.93 8.87 20.12
CA ARG A 569 1.77 10.07 20.21
C ARG A 569 1.94 10.76 18.86
N TRP A 570 2.17 10.01 17.78
CA TRP A 570 2.33 10.59 16.45
C TRP A 570 1.02 11.14 15.88
N ALA A 571 -0.11 10.52 16.22
CA ALA A 571 -1.45 11.04 15.94
C ALA A 571 -1.72 12.38 16.64
N MET A 572 -1.50 12.44 17.96
CA MET A 572 -1.57 13.69 18.74
C MET A 572 -0.64 14.75 18.16
N ARG A 573 0.59 14.37 17.82
CA ARG A 573 1.56 15.30 17.22
C ARG A 573 1.12 15.88 15.88
N ALA A 574 0.42 15.11 15.04
CA ALA A 574 -0.12 15.63 13.78
C ALA A 574 -1.24 16.66 14.00
N MET A 575 -2.05 16.47 15.05
CA MET A 575 -3.08 17.44 15.48
C MET A 575 -2.47 18.70 16.11
N ASP A 576 -1.49 18.56 17.01
CA ASP A 576 -0.79 19.67 17.68
C ASP A 576 -0.07 20.59 16.68
N LEU A 577 0.42 20.02 15.58
CA LEU A 577 1.10 20.73 14.51
C LEU A 577 0.13 21.32 13.47
N SER A 578 -1.19 21.21 13.70
CA SER A 578 -2.26 21.67 12.80
C SER A 578 -2.10 21.19 11.35
N LEU A 579 -1.66 19.95 11.16
CA LEU A 579 -1.46 19.36 9.83
C LEU A 579 -2.77 18.84 9.20
N VAL A 580 -3.86 18.81 9.95
CA VAL A 580 -5.19 18.34 9.53
C VAL A 580 -6.25 19.39 9.88
N GLY A 581 -7.29 19.51 9.05
CA GLY A 581 -8.46 20.34 9.34
C GLY A 581 -9.41 19.66 10.33
N SER A 582 -10.61 20.21 10.49
CA SER A 582 -11.61 19.77 11.49
C SER A 582 -12.08 18.32 11.31
N ILE A 583 -12.28 17.85 10.07
CA ILE A 583 -12.63 16.46 9.74
C ILE A 583 -11.45 15.56 10.09
N GLY A 584 -10.23 15.94 9.67
CA GLY A 584 -9.02 15.18 10.00
C GLY A 584 -8.72 15.13 11.51
N GLN A 585 -9.08 16.17 12.27
CA GLN A 585 -9.01 16.19 13.74
C GLN A 585 -10.01 15.21 14.37
N ALA A 586 -11.25 15.11 13.86
CA ALA A 586 -12.23 14.13 14.34
C ALA A 586 -11.74 12.69 14.05
N LEU A 587 -11.32 12.43 12.82
CA LEU A 587 -10.76 11.14 12.39
C LEU A 587 -9.54 10.72 13.23
N LEU A 588 -8.58 11.62 13.49
CA LEU A 588 -7.42 11.27 14.32
C LEU A 588 -7.78 11.01 15.79
N SER A 589 -8.82 11.64 16.36
CA SER A 589 -9.35 11.27 17.69
C SER A 589 -9.82 9.81 17.73
N GLU A 590 -10.59 9.36 16.72
CA GLU A 590 -11.01 7.95 16.60
C GLU A 590 -9.80 7.03 16.52
N ARG A 591 -8.78 7.38 15.72
CA ARG A 591 -7.54 6.58 15.60
C ARG A 591 -6.78 6.48 16.92
N ILE A 592 -6.76 7.55 17.73
CA ILE A 592 -6.13 7.54 19.06
C ILE A 592 -6.93 6.69 20.05
N SER A 593 -8.26 6.78 20.05
CA SER A 593 -9.12 5.89 20.83
C SER A 593 -8.83 4.43 20.48
N ALA A 594 -8.89 4.09 19.19
CA ALA A 594 -8.62 2.75 18.68
C ALA A 594 -7.17 2.28 18.94
N CYS A 595 -6.18 3.18 19.04
CA CYS A 595 -4.85 2.82 19.52
C CYS A 595 -4.94 2.31 20.97
N TYR A 596 -5.49 3.11 21.89
CA TYR A 596 -5.54 2.75 23.32
C TYR A 596 -6.43 1.53 23.62
N ALA A 597 -7.45 1.26 22.80
CA ALA A 597 -8.28 0.07 22.87
C ALA A 597 -7.58 -1.23 22.41
N SER A 598 -6.65 -1.16 21.44
CA SER A 598 -6.16 -2.32 20.65
C SER A 598 -5.32 -3.40 21.37
N ARG A 599 -5.11 -3.35 22.69
CA ARG A 599 -4.17 -4.24 23.39
C ARG A 599 -4.90 -5.35 24.15
N ASN A 600 -4.58 -6.62 23.85
CA ASN A 600 -5.07 -7.75 24.67
C ASN A 600 -4.48 -7.73 26.08
N ALA A 601 -5.26 -8.25 27.04
CA ALA A 601 -4.88 -8.39 28.43
C ALA A 601 -3.57 -9.17 28.62
N ILE A 602 -2.72 -8.67 29.52
CA ILE A 602 -1.74 -9.48 30.23
C ILE A 602 -2.38 -9.79 31.57
N ASN A 603 -2.52 -11.08 31.90
CA ASN A 603 -3.24 -11.54 33.08
C ASN A 603 -2.75 -10.81 34.36
N GLY A 604 -3.68 -10.21 35.10
CA GLY A 604 -3.42 -9.60 36.41
C GLY A 604 -3.28 -8.07 36.47
N VAL A 605 -3.26 -7.34 35.35
CA VAL A 605 -3.15 -5.87 35.35
C VAL A 605 -4.51 -5.20 35.12
N ARG A 606 -4.95 -4.34 36.08
CA ARG A 606 -6.22 -3.58 35.96
C ARG A 606 -6.21 -2.68 34.71
N PHE A 607 -7.14 -2.93 33.79
CA PHE A 607 -7.12 -2.32 32.45
C PHE A 607 -7.71 -0.89 32.39
N GLY A 608 -8.46 -0.48 33.42
CA GLY A 608 -9.29 0.73 33.42
C GLY A 608 -8.59 2.04 33.03
N SER A 609 -7.30 2.20 33.29
CA SER A 609 -6.56 3.41 32.86
C SER A 609 -6.47 3.56 31.32
N ARG A 610 -6.32 2.46 30.58
CA ARG A 610 -6.24 2.50 29.10
C ARG A 610 -7.59 2.68 28.46
N HIS A 611 -8.61 1.98 28.96
CA HIS A 611 -9.98 2.15 28.50
C HIS A 611 -10.55 3.54 28.85
N ARG A 612 -10.22 4.11 30.03
CA ARG A 612 -10.49 5.53 30.34
C ARG A 612 -9.91 6.47 29.29
N LYS A 613 -8.66 6.23 28.87
CA LYS A 613 -8.02 7.07 27.85
C LYS A 613 -8.64 6.87 26.46
N ALA A 614 -8.98 5.64 26.09
CA ALA A 614 -9.65 5.35 24.83
C ALA A 614 -11.04 6.01 24.78
N GLY A 615 -11.89 5.78 25.78
CA GLY A 615 -13.22 6.38 25.90
C GLY A 615 -13.18 7.90 25.87
N MET A 616 -12.21 8.53 26.56
CA MET A 616 -12.01 9.99 26.52
C MET A 616 -11.73 10.51 25.10
N TRP A 617 -10.91 9.80 24.32
CA TRP A 617 -10.65 10.15 22.92
C TRP A 617 -11.86 9.88 22.00
N SER A 618 -12.72 8.93 22.36
CA SER A 618 -13.98 8.68 21.67
C SER A 618 -15.02 9.76 21.95
N VAL A 619 -15.14 10.22 23.20
CA VAL A 619 -15.92 11.41 23.59
C VAL A 619 -15.43 12.67 22.85
N LEU A 620 -14.11 12.86 22.75
CA LEU A 620 -13.52 13.97 21.98
C LEU A 620 -13.73 13.83 20.45
N ALA A 621 -13.92 12.62 19.92
CA ALA A 621 -14.33 12.43 18.53
C ALA A 621 -15.81 12.84 18.35
N ALA A 622 -16.68 12.44 19.28
CA ALA A 622 -18.10 12.78 19.25
C ALA A 622 -18.35 14.30 19.27
N ASP A 623 -17.71 15.04 20.19
CA ASP A 623 -17.78 16.50 20.25
C ASP A 623 -17.30 17.17 18.94
N ARG A 624 -16.27 16.62 18.29
CA ARG A 624 -15.76 17.14 17.01
C ARG A 624 -16.73 16.86 15.85
N TRP A 625 -17.33 15.67 15.79
CA TRP A 625 -18.33 15.32 14.77
C TRP A 625 -19.64 16.10 14.93
N LEU A 626 -20.06 16.37 16.15
CA LEU A 626 -21.24 17.19 16.41
C LEU A 626 -21.02 18.64 15.95
N ARG A 627 -19.86 19.24 16.27
CA ARG A 627 -19.47 20.58 15.77
C ARG A 627 -19.33 20.68 14.25
N LEU A 628 -19.25 19.54 13.55
CA LEU A 628 -19.24 19.43 12.09
C LEU A 628 -20.64 19.20 11.50
N GLY A 629 -21.70 19.20 12.31
CA GLY A 629 -23.06 18.90 11.87
C GLY A 629 -23.23 17.46 11.38
N LYS A 630 -22.45 16.51 11.92
CA LYS A 630 -22.51 15.08 11.56
C LYS A 630 -22.95 14.22 12.77
N PRO A 631 -24.20 14.38 13.26
CA PRO A 631 -24.67 13.73 14.48
C PRO A 631 -24.62 12.19 14.41
N SER A 632 -24.76 11.58 13.23
CA SER A 632 -24.60 10.13 13.05
C SER A 632 -23.20 9.62 13.41
N LEU A 633 -22.15 10.36 13.03
CA LEU A 633 -20.76 10.01 13.39
C LEU A 633 -20.46 10.33 14.85
N ALA A 634 -21.12 11.35 15.40
CA ALA A 634 -21.06 11.67 16.83
C ALA A 634 -21.70 10.57 17.70
N SER A 635 -22.87 10.04 17.29
CA SER A 635 -23.55 8.90 17.95
C SER A 635 -22.66 7.66 17.99
N ALA A 636 -22.12 7.25 16.83
CA ALA A 636 -21.22 6.10 16.76
C ALA A 636 -19.96 6.27 17.64
N SER A 637 -19.46 7.51 17.77
CA SER A 637 -18.32 7.84 18.63
C SER A 637 -18.67 7.83 20.13
N LEU A 638 -19.92 8.17 20.50
CA LEU A 638 -20.44 8.04 21.87
C LEU A 638 -20.71 6.57 22.23
N GLU A 639 -21.31 5.78 21.35
CA GLU A 639 -21.55 4.35 21.56
C GLU A 639 -20.24 3.59 21.84
N GLU A 640 -19.17 3.89 21.08
CA GLU A 640 -17.82 3.36 21.34
C GLU A 640 -17.24 3.89 22.66
N ALA A 641 -17.52 5.14 23.04
CA ALA A 641 -17.10 5.67 24.34
C ALA A 641 -17.75 4.90 25.50
N GLU A 642 -19.06 4.68 25.43
CA GLU A 642 -19.84 3.95 26.42
C GLU A 642 -19.37 2.50 26.52
N ARG A 643 -19.16 1.82 25.39
CA ARG A 643 -18.59 0.48 25.33
C ARG A 643 -17.20 0.40 25.99
N LEU A 644 -16.38 1.43 25.83
CA LEU A 644 -15.05 1.51 26.46
C LEU A 644 -15.13 1.85 27.96
N TYR A 645 -16.19 2.54 28.41
CA TYR A 645 -16.39 2.93 29.80
C TYR A 645 -17.16 1.90 30.64
N ALA A 646 -17.93 1.00 30.02
CA ALA A 646 -18.78 0.00 30.68
C ALA A 646 -18.07 -0.81 31.79
N ASP A 647 -16.85 -1.30 31.54
CA ASP A 647 -16.08 -2.10 32.50
C ASP A 647 -15.23 -1.25 33.50
N VAL A 648 -15.45 0.06 33.53
CA VAL A 648 -14.43 1.03 34.01
C VAL A 648 -14.97 2.17 34.87
N LEU A 649 -16.26 2.48 34.73
CA LEU A 649 -17.00 3.33 35.65
C LEU A 649 -17.45 2.50 36.87
N ASP A 650 -17.85 3.18 37.94
CA ASP A 650 -18.32 2.49 39.15
C ASP A 650 -19.68 1.82 38.90
N SER A 651 -20.19 1.04 39.85
CA SER A 651 -21.43 0.25 39.72
C SER A 651 -22.67 1.04 39.28
N ASN A 652 -22.63 2.36 39.40
CA ASN A 652 -23.71 3.28 39.07
C ASN A 652 -23.53 3.92 37.67
N GLY A 653 -22.53 3.47 36.88
CA GLY A 653 -22.22 4.03 35.56
C GLY A 653 -21.66 5.47 35.59
N ALA A 654 -21.22 5.93 36.77
CA ALA A 654 -20.84 7.33 36.98
C ALA A 654 -19.33 7.59 36.81
N PHE A 655 -18.99 8.77 36.29
CA PHE A 655 -17.62 9.27 36.26
C PHE A 655 -17.20 9.84 37.62
N LEU A 656 -15.96 9.52 38.05
CA LEU A 656 -15.35 10.05 39.28
C LEU A 656 -15.16 11.58 39.31
N ILE A 657 -15.32 12.25 38.18
CA ILE A 657 -15.18 13.70 38.01
C ILE A 657 -16.55 14.24 37.58
N PRO A 658 -17.30 14.94 38.45
CA PRO A 658 -18.66 15.41 38.15
C PRO A 658 -18.75 16.29 36.90
N GLU A 659 -17.72 17.08 36.62
CA GLU A 659 -17.64 17.92 35.43
C GLU A 659 -17.54 17.09 34.14
N MET A 660 -16.90 15.92 34.19
CA MET A 660 -16.83 14.98 33.07
C MET A 660 -18.16 14.24 32.89
N GLN A 661 -18.86 13.92 33.98
CA GLN A 661 -20.23 13.39 33.93
C GLN A 661 -21.16 14.38 33.22
N ALA A 662 -21.23 15.62 33.72
CA ALA A 662 -22.06 16.66 33.14
C ALA A 662 -21.70 16.96 31.67
N PHE A 663 -20.41 16.94 31.31
CA PHE A 663 -19.99 17.10 29.92
C PHE A 663 -20.49 15.97 29.02
N VAL A 664 -20.35 14.70 29.44
CA VAL A 664 -20.80 13.55 28.64
C VAL A 664 -22.32 13.51 28.53
N ASP A 665 -23.06 13.84 29.60
CA ASP A 665 -24.52 13.87 29.58
C ASP A 665 -25.07 15.00 28.69
N ASN A 666 -24.47 16.20 28.75
CA ASN A 666 -24.79 17.29 27.83
C ASN A 666 -24.49 16.91 26.38
N LEU A 667 -23.36 16.24 26.12
CA LEU A 667 -22.98 15.80 24.78
C LEU A 667 -23.93 14.70 24.25
N ARG A 668 -24.33 13.73 25.09
CA ARG A 668 -25.36 12.74 24.75
C ARG A 668 -26.68 13.40 24.36
N HIS A 669 -27.14 14.36 25.15
CA HIS A 669 -28.39 15.08 24.89
C HIS A 669 -28.31 15.84 23.56
N ALA A 670 -27.25 16.61 23.32
CA ALA A 670 -27.06 17.34 22.08
C ALA A 670 -26.96 16.41 20.84
N VAL A 671 -26.21 15.31 20.94
CA VAL A 671 -26.16 14.29 19.88
C VAL A 671 -27.54 13.66 19.63
N LYS A 672 -28.30 13.32 20.68
CA LYS A 672 -29.67 12.76 20.54
C LYS A 672 -30.59 13.74 19.80
N VAL A 673 -30.58 15.01 20.19
CA VAL A 673 -31.41 16.07 19.58
C VAL A 673 -31.06 16.24 18.10
N GLU A 674 -29.81 16.55 17.76
CA GLU A 674 -29.40 16.74 16.36
C GLU A 674 -29.59 15.47 15.51
N TYR A 675 -29.42 14.28 16.08
CA TYR A 675 -29.64 13.02 15.36
C TYR A 675 -31.11 12.78 15.02
N LEU A 676 -32.03 13.09 15.93
CA LEU A 676 -33.48 12.98 15.70
C LEU A 676 -33.96 14.05 14.70
N GLU A 677 -33.49 15.29 14.83
CA GLU A 677 -33.77 16.38 13.89
C GLU A 677 -33.28 16.05 12.48
N SER A 678 -32.07 15.48 12.34
CA SER A 678 -31.52 15.04 11.05
C SER A 678 -32.34 13.94 10.36
N ARG A 679 -33.25 13.29 11.10
CA ARG A 679 -34.19 12.28 10.61
C ARG A 679 -35.61 12.79 10.43
N GLY A 680 -35.84 14.10 10.61
CA GLY A 680 -37.15 14.73 10.49
C GLY A 680 -38.12 14.40 11.64
N LEU A 681 -37.59 14.02 12.81
CA LEU A 681 -38.37 13.85 14.03
C LEU A 681 -38.32 15.14 14.86
N ASP A 682 -39.49 15.65 15.24
CA ASP A 682 -39.60 16.86 16.05
C ASP A 682 -39.23 16.57 17.52
N THR A 683 -38.22 17.28 18.01
CA THR A 683 -37.63 17.17 19.36
C THR A 683 -38.21 18.21 20.33
N GLY A 684 -39.08 19.11 19.87
CA GLY A 684 -39.53 20.30 20.59
C GLY A 684 -40.17 20.06 21.96
N ASP A 685 -40.77 18.88 22.18
CA ASP A 685 -41.42 18.51 23.44
C ASP A 685 -40.49 17.81 24.47
N GLU A 686 -39.35 17.23 24.07
CA GLU A 686 -38.43 16.57 25.03
C GLU A 686 -37.54 17.57 25.79
N ALA A 687 -37.38 18.80 25.29
CA ALA A 687 -36.54 19.83 25.93
C ALA A 687 -37.12 20.41 27.23
N ALA A 688 -38.37 20.07 27.59
CA ALA A 688 -39.11 20.68 28.69
C ALA A 688 -39.12 19.89 30.01
N THR A 689 -38.63 18.64 30.05
CA THR A 689 -38.67 17.77 31.25
C THR A 689 -37.31 17.17 31.60
N ALA A 690 -36.40 18.02 32.09
CA ALA A 690 -35.18 17.59 32.78
C ALA A 690 -35.31 17.88 34.29
N ASP A 691 -36.21 17.17 34.96
CA ASP A 691 -36.24 17.09 36.43
C ASP A 691 -35.36 15.88 36.87
N PRO A 692 -34.46 16.02 37.85
CA PRO A 692 -33.50 14.98 38.18
C PRO A 692 -34.09 13.98 39.17
N LEU A 693 -34.89 13.03 38.68
CA LEU A 693 -35.20 11.73 39.31
C LEU A 693 -36.21 10.96 38.45
N ASP A 694 -35.76 10.08 37.55
CA ASP A 694 -36.46 8.82 37.31
C ASP A 694 -35.53 7.78 36.66
N ALA A 695 -35.50 6.59 37.26
CA ALA A 695 -34.76 5.45 36.74
C ALA A 695 -35.71 4.61 35.88
N PHE A 696 -35.48 4.58 34.57
CA PHE A 696 -36.24 3.71 33.68
C PHE A 696 -35.89 2.24 33.92
N GLU A 697 -36.81 1.49 34.54
CA GLU A 697 -36.87 0.04 34.34
C GLU A 697 -37.38 -0.26 32.91
N PRO A 698 -36.90 -1.33 32.26
CA PRO A 698 -37.39 -1.73 30.94
C PRO A 698 -38.74 -2.45 31.07
N GLU A 699 -39.79 -1.91 30.44
CA GLU A 699 -41.09 -2.60 30.32
C GLU A 699 -40.97 -3.88 29.47
N GLU A 700 -41.04 -5.05 30.11
CA GLU A 700 -41.35 -6.30 29.41
C GLU A 700 -42.86 -6.35 29.08
N THR A 701 -43.18 -6.39 27.78
CA THR A 701 -44.55 -6.54 27.28
C THR A 701 -45.13 -7.92 27.62
N SER A 702 -45.80 -8.03 28.77
CA SER A 702 -46.47 -9.24 29.23
C SER A 702 -47.87 -9.41 28.62
N GLU A 703 -47.98 -10.19 27.55
CA GLU A 703 -49.29 -10.67 27.08
C GLU A 703 -49.90 -11.68 28.06
N LYS A 704 -51.06 -11.35 28.63
CA LYS A 704 -51.83 -12.26 29.48
C LYS A 704 -52.66 -13.21 28.64
N LEU A 705 -52.44 -14.52 28.80
CA LEU A 705 -53.35 -15.57 28.32
C LEU A 705 -53.79 -16.49 29.46
N ASP A 706 -55.08 -16.82 29.46
CA ASP A 706 -55.84 -17.12 30.68
C ASP A 706 -55.90 -18.62 31.07
N LYS A 707 -56.25 -18.87 32.32
CA LYS A 707 -56.21 -20.17 33.00
C LYS A 707 -57.22 -21.18 32.45
N ARG A 708 -56.83 -22.45 32.29
CA ARG A 708 -57.75 -23.61 32.44
C ARG A 708 -57.08 -24.85 33.06
N LYS A 709 -57.93 -25.74 33.61
CA LYS A 709 -57.61 -26.70 34.67
C LYS A 709 -57.33 -28.13 34.16
N ASN A 710 -56.63 -28.90 35.02
CA ASN A 710 -56.69 -30.37 35.20
C ASN A 710 -56.18 -31.30 34.06
N ARG A 711 -55.14 -32.11 34.33
CA ARG A 711 -55.34 -33.53 34.74
C ARG A 711 -54.06 -34.26 35.18
N LYS A 712 -54.33 -35.28 36.01
CA LYS A 712 -53.48 -36.32 36.61
C LYS A 712 -52.54 -37.10 35.67
N SER A 713 -51.30 -37.32 36.16
CA SER A 713 -50.69 -38.61 36.58
C SER A 713 -49.69 -39.41 35.70
N LEU A 714 -48.73 -39.99 36.45
CA LEU A 714 -48.18 -41.36 36.41
C LEU A 714 -46.90 -41.69 35.57
N ILE A 715 -45.94 -42.29 36.30
CA ILE A 715 -45.07 -43.45 35.97
C ILE A 715 -43.56 -43.24 35.69
N ALA A 716 -42.77 -43.86 36.59
CA ALA A 716 -41.48 -44.55 36.47
C ALA A 716 -40.15 -43.82 36.13
N ASN A 717 -39.32 -43.68 37.18
CA ASN A 717 -37.92 -44.14 37.20
C ASN A 717 -37.88 -45.70 37.11
N PRO A 718 -36.76 -46.40 36.76
CA PRO A 718 -35.38 -46.15 37.23
C PRO A 718 -34.29 -46.51 36.16
N MET A 719 -32.99 -46.77 36.40
CA MET A 719 -32.08 -46.72 37.57
C MET A 719 -30.60 -46.62 37.09
N ASP A 720 -29.71 -45.93 37.83
CA ASP A 720 -28.35 -46.38 38.24
C ASP A 720 -27.43 -45.20 38.66
N SER A 721 -26.36 -45.40 39.45
CA SER A 721 -26.22 -45.92 40.82
C SER A 721 -24.73 -45.78 41.24
N GLY A 722 -24.46 -45.47 42.52
CA GLY A 722 -23.10 -45.40 43.10
C GLY A 722 -22.38 -44.03 42.99
N GLY A 723 -21.74 -43.49 44.03
CA GLY A 723 -21.72 -43.95 45.42
C GLY A 723 -20.77 -43.17 46.36
N LEU A 724 -21.36 -42.62 47.42
CA LEU A 724 -20.86 -42.52 48.82
C LEU A 724 -19.65 -41.64 49.24
N SER A 725 -19.79 -41.17 50.49
CA SER A 725 -18.84 -40.52 51.42
C SER A 725 -18.44 -39.05 51.13
N SER A 726 -18.48 -38.05 52.02
CA SER A 726 -18.89 -37.82 53.43
C SER A 726 -17.76 -37.19 54.25
N ALA A 727 -17.86 -35.89 54.57
CA ALA A 727 -17.42 -35.31 55.85
C ALA A 727 -17.98 -33.88 56.02
N GLN A 728 -18.44 -33.54 57.23
CA GLN A 728 -18.82 -32.18 57.65
C GLN A 728 -17.78 -31.60 58.61
N GLY A 729 -17.78 -30.26 58.76
CA GLY A 729 -17.06 -29.49 59.79
C GLY A 729 -16.73 -28.10 59.25
N ALA A 730 -17.49 -27.04 59.57
CA ALA A 730 -17.38 -26.23 60.80
C ALA A 730 -15.98 -25.60 60.96
N ARG A 731 -15.77 -24.31 61.24
CA ARG A 731 -16.54 -23.05 61.36
C ARG A 731 -15.46 -21.99 61.71
N ASP A 732 -15.71 -20.71 61.43
CA ASP A 732 -15.23 -19.46 62.09
C ASP A 732 -13.80 -19.45 62.73
N ASP A 733 -12.88 -18.52 62.39
CA ASP A 733 -12.88 -17.17 62.99
C ASP A 733 -11.92 -16.17 62.31
N ASP A 734 -12.04 -14.89 62.71
CA ASP A 734 -11.34 -13.70 62.22
C ASP A 734 -9.80 -13.64 62.44
N ASN A 735 -9.08 -12.89 61.59
CA ASN A 735 -8.58 -11.50 61.86
C ASN A 735 -7.35 -11.14 60.96
N PRO A 736 -7.10 -9.85 60.59
CA PRO A 736 -6.04 -9.46 59.66
C PRO A 736 -4.79 -8.83 60.31
N ALA A 737 -3.72 -8.71 59.52
CA ALA A 737 -2.56 -7.82 59.70
C ALA A 737 -2.09 -7.37 58.29
N ASN A 738 -1.82 -6.08 57.99
CA ASN A 738 -0.68 -5.24 58.42
C ASN A 738 0.69 -5.91 58.14
N ASP A 739 1.70 -5.28 57.52
CA ASP A 739 1.87 -3.90 57.04
C ASP A 739 2.90 -3.82 55.89
N ASP A 740 2.94 -2.67 55.21
CA ASP A 740 4.10 -1.97 54.62
C ASP A 740 5.26 -2.72 53.91
N PHE A 741 5.63 -2.25 52.71
CA PHE A 741 6.71 -1.25 52.60
C PHE A 741 6.82 -0.58 51.22
N GLU A 742 7.19 0.71 51.20
CA GLU A 742 7.46 1.49 49.98
C GLU A 742 8.88 1.27 49.38
N ARG A 743 9.06 1.81 48.16
CA ARG A 743 10.31 2.24 47.49
C ARG A 743 11.28 1.18 46.94
N ALA A 744 11.24 1.05 45.60
CA ALA A 744 12.38 1.35 44.73
C ALA A 744 11.87 1.80 43.34
#